data_AF-A0AAJ0BKC3-F1
#
_entry.id   AF-A0AAJ0BKC3-F1
#
_cell.length_a   1.000
_cell.length_b   1.000
_cell.length_c   1.000
_cell.angle_alpha   90.00
_cell.angle_beta   90.00
_cell.angle_gamma   90.00
#
_symmetry.space_group_name_H-M   'P 1'
#
loop_
_entity.id
_entity.type
_entity.pdbx_description
1 polymer ?
#
loop_
_entity_poly.entity_id
_entity_poly.type
_entity_poly.pdbx_seq_one_letter_code
_entity_poly.pdbx_strand_id
1 'polypeptide(L)'
;MQLLTALLLVVVLLAAAAAHLFKIYREMNDPRGPPGPTQLPYLGRIHDLPIEFMWLKFYEWAGKYGSQGFYRTEMLGAKFWIVTSEKVAEDLLVKRARTNSDRPVIRSLFDSKSTYGSKEYLPLMGRNQYWARQRKLTHSYITEATNAQYHGVMYFETKRWLARLIANPDGFQASLEDMAAKVMCQLTWDDPSLSEECARSAWGLLRQMSPAGPITNVLTPLWHLPLPLNPWKRAERKRHDEQQAWWMDRLVGVREKMARGEMRSCWTRQFLEKTALKSAISDDHEASSVIGMLALVGIFTVAGPLSYWLVSMVHHPEWQAAVQREIDEVCEGRLPTLNDAPRLPVLRACIKETMRWKPNVPTGVAHETEADDIYNGYFIPKGTRILPLDWAFLRNPDKYPDPETFRPERWLEPGWPTYQEPLTQYPTIKGMSSFGWGQRQCLGMSLTQDELIVACGALAWCFNLRPKRDPMTGEELPVPLDKSNSLLIIKPDPFEMAFEPRSPKRREEALRLWEEADRQDRRERADFLRRARGGGGGDVGIGTGRDTTKMSLLSTEAVVGTTVACSFILLGNAITQTTMSVPALLVNFPKPTSPSHAAAARQLGEQWPTFWHVGNIFFRPISALGIVGYGYAALTTFGSSQNTSRDWRVYAVAAACHLITVVHSAVNMQPLNAKLDALRFEQGGSYNEAKGGTKVDVRLAEYYARRWAKLNGVRIVMPLVAGTLALWQTLAYW
;
A
#
# COMPACT_ATOMS: atom_id res chain seq x y z
N MET A 1 23.05 68.29 18.75
CA MET A 1 23.25 67.73 17.39
C MET A 1 23.13 66.20 17.36
N GLN A 2 23.85 65.45 18.19
CA GLN A 2 23.86 63.96 18.15
C GLN A 2 22.49 63.28 18.36
N LEU A 3 21.65 63.79 19.27
CA LEU A 3 20.30 63.26 19.51
C LEU A 3 19.35 63.45 18.32
N LEU A 4 19.46 64.59 17.62
CA LEU A 4 18.59 64.92 16.49
C LEU A 4 18.93 64.05 15.27
N THR A 5 20.22 63.80 15.04
CA THR A 5 20.71 62.87 14.00
C THR A 5 20.30 61.43 14.29
N ALA A 6 20.39 60.98 15.54
CA ALA A 6 19.95 59.64 15.95
C ALA A 6 18.43 59.47 15.76
N LEU A 7 17.64 60.48 16.16
CA LEU A 7 16.18 60.49 15.96
C LEU A 7 15.82 60.46 14.46
N LEU A 8 16.49 61.29 13.65
CA LEU A 8 16.28 61.31 12.20
C LEU A 8 16.62 59.96 11.56
N LEU A 9 17.71 59.32 11.97
CA LEU A 9 18.10 57.99 11.48
C LEU A 9 17.04 56.94 11.84
N VAL A 10 16.53 56.95 13.07
CA VAL A 10 15.44 56.05 13.50
C VAL A 10 14.19 56.29 12.67
N VAL A 11 13.79 57.55 12.44
CA VAL A 11 12.61 57.88 11.61
C VAL A 11 12.80 57.40 10.17
N VAL A 12 13.98 57.60 9.57
CA VAL A 12 14.28 57.12 8.21
C VAL A 12 14.25 55.60 8.14
N LEU A 13 14.80 54.89 9.13
CA LEU A 13 14.78 53.43 9.20
C LEU A 13 13.36 52.89 9.37
N LEU A 14 12.55 53.51 10.22
CA LEU A 14 11.14 53.15 10.40
C LEU A 14 10.32 53.41 9.13
N ALA A 15 10.56 54.54 8.44
CA ALA A 15 9.91 54.85 7.17
C ALA A 15 10.31 53.86 6.06
N ALA A 16 11.59 53.51 5.96
CA ALA A 16 12.09 52.51 5.02
C ALA A 16 11.49 51.12 5.31
N ALA A 17 11.43 50.72 6.59
CA ALA A 17 10.80 49.47 7.01
C ALA A 17 9.29 49.47 6.68
N ALA A 18 8.58 50.56 6.95
CA ALA A 18 7.16 50.69 6.62
C ALA A 18 6.91 50.64 5.10
N ALA A 19 7.72 51.32 4.30
CA ALA A 19 7.64 51.29 2.84
C ALA A 19 7.91 49.88 2.30
N HIS A 20 8.90 49.17 2.85
CA HIS A 20 9.22 47.78 2.51
C HIS A 20 8.07 46.82 2.87
N LEU A 21 7.55 46.92 4.10
CA LEU A 21 6.40 46.12 4.55
C LEU A 21 5.14 46.40 3.71
N PHE A 22 4.89 47.66 3.36
CA PHE A 22 3.76 48.04 2.51
C PHE A 22 3.91 47.52 1.09
N LYS A 23 5.12 47.55 0.52
CA LYS A 23 5.42 46.95 -0.79
C LYS A 23 5.13 45.45 -0.76
N ILE A 24 5.68 44.71 0.22
CA ILE A 24 5.42 43.28 0.38
C ILE A 24 3.93 43.01 0.56
N TYR A 25 3.25 43.79 1.40
CA TYR A 25 1.80 43.65 1.63
C TYR A 25 1.01 43.79 0.33
N ARG A 26 1.34 44.76 -0.52
CA ARG A 26 0.67 44.96 -1.82
C ARG A 26 0.94 43.82 -2.79
N GLU A 27 2.18 43.32 -2.85
CA GLU A 27 2.55 42.21 -3.73
C GLU A 27 1.88 40.90 -3.27
N MET A 28 1.90 40.62 -1.96
CA MET A 28 1.28 39.42 -1.39
C MET A 28 -0.24 39.41 -1.56
N ASN A 29 -0.89 40.57 -1.57
CA ASN A 29 -2.35 40.70 -1.64
C ASN A 29 -2.83 41.31 -2.96
N ASP A 30 -2.06 41.12 -4.05
CA ASP A 30 -2.49 41.55 -5.39
C ASP A 30 -3.81 40.84 -5.76
N PRO A 31 -4.89 41.59 -6.08
CA PRO A 31 -6.18 41.01 -6.44
C PRO A 31 -6.14 40.19 -7.73
N ARG A 32 -5.09 40.31 -8.54
CA ARG A 32 -4.84 39.48 -9.74
C ARG A 32 -4.21 38.13 -9.39
N GLY A 33 -3.71 37.97 -8.16
CA GLY A 33 -3.16 36.71 -7.67
C GLY A 33 -4.24 35.68 -7.34
N PRO A 34 -3.84 34.47 -6.90
CA PRO A 34 -4.80 33.44 -6.54
C PRO A 34 -5.63 33.88 -5.33
N PRO A 35 -6.92 33.50 -5.27
CA PRO A 35 -7.84 33.90 -4.21
C PRO A 35 -7.36 33.39 -2.85
N GLY A 36 -7.67 34.12 -1.78
CA GLY A 36 -7.32 33.74 -0.42
C GLY A 36 -7.48 34.88 0.58
N PRO A 37 -7.36 34.59 1.89
CA PRO A 37 -7.41 35.62 2.92
C PRO A 37 -6.23 36.60 2.83
N THR A 38 -6.45 37.84 3.27
CA THR A 38 -5.42 38.87 3.34
C THR A 38 -4.25 38.44 4.23
N GLN A 39 -3.06 38.41 3.65
CA GLN A 39 -1.81 37.99 4.28
C GLN A 39 -1.06 39.18 4.89
N LEU A 40 -0.40 38.96 6.03
CA LEU A 40 0.54 39.92 6.62
C LEU A 40 1.97 39.58 6.17
N PRO A 41 2.83 40.59 5.90
CA PRO A 41 4.24 40.34 5.59
C PRO A 41 4.92 39.46 6.64
N TYR A 42 5.68 38.45 6.18
CA TYR A 42 6.43 37.46 6.99
C TYR A 42 5.59 36.52 7.87
N LEU A 43 4.44 36.96 8.38
CA LEU A 43 3.56 36.15 9.23
C LEU A 43 2.59 35.29 8.41
N GLY A 44 2.13 35.80 7.26
CA GLY A 44 1.03 35.20 6.50
C GLY A 44 -0.30 35.39 7.24
N ARG A 45 -1.06 34.30 7.39
CA ARG A 45 -2.36 34.28 8.09
C ARG A 45 -2.39 33.35 9.31
N ILE A 46 -1.23 33.02 9.88
CA ILE A 46 -1.13 32.09 11.01
C ILE A 46 -1.84 32.58 12.29
N HIS A 47 -1.92 33.90 12.52
CA HIS A 47 -2.55 34.50 13.70
C HIS A 47 -4.08 34.34 13.74
N ASP A 48 -4.69 33.99 12.62
CA ASP A 48 -6.13 33.75 12.47
C ASP A 48 -6.43 32.23 12.37
N LEU A 49 -5.41 31.37 12.57
CA LEU A 49 -5.55 29.92 12.57
C LEU A 49 -5.51 29.38 14.00
N PRO A 50 -6.61 28.81 14.51
CA PRO A 50 -6.58 28.13 15.78
C PRO A 50 -5.72 26.85 15.67
N ILE A 51 -4.99 26.53 16.74
CA ILE A 51 -4.22 25.28 16.82
C ILE A 51 -5.17 24.08 16.89
N GLU A 52 -6.29 24.25 17.60
CA GLU A 52 -7.35 23.26 17.69
C GLU A 52 -8.34 23.41 16.54
N PHE A 53 -8.80 22.29 15.99
CA PHE A 53 -9.83 22.24 14.94
C PHE A 53 -9.53 23.11 13.71
N MET A 54 -8.25 23.29 13.34
CA MET A 54 -7.83 24.22 12.29
C MET A 54 -8.52 24.01 10.93
N TRP A 55 -8.98 22.79 10.65
CA TRP A 55 -9.70 22.46 9.42
C TRP A 55 -11.04 23.18 9.30
N LEU A 56 -11.69 23.53 10.42
CA LEU A 56 -12.92 24.32 10.41
C LEU A 56 -12.65 25.72 9.90
N LYS A 57 -11.51 26.31 10.28
CA LYS A 57 -11.09 27.62 9.76
C LYS A 57 -10.77 27.54 8.27
N PHE A 58 -10.12 26.46 7.82
CA PHE A 58 -9.93 26.22 6.39
C PHE A 58 -11.24 26.06 5.64
N TYR A 59 -12.23 25.38 6.23
CA TYR A 59 -13.56 25.24 5.64
C TYR A 59 -14.31 26.58 5.58
N GLU A 60 -14.23 27.41 6.62
CA GLU A 60 -14.77 28.77 6.61
C GLU A 60 -14.18 29.59 5.44
N TRP A 61 -12.86 29.52 5.24
CA TRP A 61 -12.18 30.17 4.13
C TRP A 61 -12.50 29.55 2.78
N ALA A 62 -12.75 28.25 2.72
CA ALA A 62 -13.22 27.59 1.50
C ALA A 62 -14.54 28.20 1.02
N GLY A 63 -15.49 28.49 1.93
CA GLY A 63 -16.73 29.18 1.58
C GLY A 63 -16.54 30.61 1.06
N LYS A 64 -15.52 31.33 1.55
CA LYS A 64 -15.25 32.72 1.17
C LYS A 64 -14.40 32.87 -0.10
N TYR A 65 -13.42 32.01 -0.28
CA TYR A 65 -12.37 32.16 -1.31
C TYR A 65 -12.28 30.98 -2.27
N GLY A 66 -12.95 29.86 -1.97
CA GLY A 66 -12.83 28.58 -2.68
C GLY A 66 -13.80 28.39 -3.84
N SER A 67 -14.38 29.46 -4.41
CA SER A 67 -15.35 29.37 -5.51
C SER A 67 -14.80 28.68 -6.76
N GLN A 68 -13.48 28.75 -6.97
CA GLN A 68 -12.78 28.05 -8.05
C GLN A 68 -12.32 26.62 -7.66
N GLY A 69 -12.75 26.13 -6.50
CA GLY A 69 -12.35 24.82 -5.97
C GLY A 69 -10.99 24.79 -5.27
N PHE A 70 -10.39 25.97 -5.03
CA PHE A 70 -9.17 26.13 -4.24
C PHE A 70 -9.02 27.58 -3.75
N TYR A 71 -8.11 27.80 -2.80
CA TYR A 71 -7.58 29.11 -2.43
C TYR A 71 -6.17 28.98 -1.86
N ARG A 72 -5.44 30.10 -1.74
CA ARG A 72 -4.09 30.12 -1.15
C ARG A 72 -4.06 30.75 0.23
N THR A 73 -3.08 30.36 1.03
CA THR A 73 -2.70 31.07 2.26
C THR A 73 -1.22 30.85 2.55
N GLU A 74 -0.63 31.69 3.38
CA GLU A 74 0.75 31.54 3.85
C GLU A 74 0.79 31.46 5.37
N MET A 75 1.76 30.72 5.91
CA MET A 75 2.00 30.62 7.35
C MET A 75 3.50 30.64 7.58
N LEU A 76 4.02 31.75 8.11
CA LEU A 76 5.45 31.91 8.42
C LEU A 76 6.37 31.52 7.24
N GLY A 77 6.06 32.00 6.03
CA GLY A 77 6.82 31.70 4.81
C GLY A 77 6.42 30.38 4.10
N ALA A 78 5.69 29.48 4.75
CA ALA A 78 5.19 28.27 4.10
C ALA A 78 3.93 28.59 3.28
N LYS A 79 4.00 28.35 1.96
CA LYS A 79 2.92 28.58 1.01
C LYS A 79 1.98 27.37 0.98
N PHE A 80 0.69 27.61 1.09
CA PHE A 80 -0.34 26.58 1.02
C PHE A 80 -1.31 26.86 -0.11
N TRP A 81 -1.64 25.80 -0.84
CA TRP A 81 -2.72 25.73 -1.81
C TRP A 81 -3.78 24.78 -1.25
N ILE A 82 -4.86 25.35 -0.70
CA ILE A 82 -5.93 24.57 -0.10
C ILE A 82 -6.92 24.21 -1.19
N VAL A 83 -7.11 22.91 -1.41
CA VAL A 83 -7.98 22.37 -2.45
C VAL A 83 -9.31 22.01 -1.82
N THR A 84 -10.41 22.57 -2.36
CA THR A 84 -11.75 22.50 -1.77
C THR A 84 -12.76 21.78 -2.66
N SER A 85 -12.36 21.37 -3.87
CA SER A 85 -13.14 20.48 -4.73
C SER A 85 -12.38 19.22 -5.15
N GLU A 86 -13.10 18.11 -5.30
CA GLU A 86 -12.55 16.84 -5.78
C GLU A 86 -11.95 16.96 -7.20
N LYS A 87 -12.57 17.75 -8.07
CA LYS A 87 -12.08 18.00 -9.44
C LYS A 87 -10.66 18.60 -9.44
N VAL A 88 -10.43 19.62 -8.61
CA VAL A 88 -9.11 20.24 -8.50
C VAL A 88 -8.10 19.28 -7.87
N ALA A 89 -8.52 18.46 -6.91
CA ALA A 89 -7.66 17.43 -6.32
C ALA A 89 -7.26 16.37 -7.36
N GLU A 90 -8.19 15.94 -8.21
CA GLU A 90 -7.91 15.02 -9.32
C GLU A 90 -6.92 15.65 -10.32
N ASP A 91 -7.16 16.89 -10.73
CA ASP A 91 -6.28 17.58 -11.68
C ASP A 91 -4.85 17.72 -11.15
N LEU A 92 -4.69 18.17 -9.91
CA LEU A 92 -3.38 18.41 -9.32
C LEU A 92 -2.69 17.12 -8.86
N LEU A 93 -3.39 16.26 -8.13
CA LEU A 93 -2.77 15.13 -7.41
C LEU A 93 -2.84 13.80 -8.17
N VAL A 94 -3.65 13.70 -9.23
CA VAL A 94 -3.75 12.52 -10.10
C VAL A 94 -3.15 12.83 -11.48
N LYS A 95 -3.75 13.77 -12.23
CA LYS A 95 -3.32 14.07 -13.61
C LYS A 95 -1.93 14.72 -13.66
N ARG A 96 -1.60 15.52 -12.65
CA ARG A 96 -0.30 16.20 -12.50
C ARG A 96 0.56 15.63 -11.35
N ALA A 97 0.31 14.38 -10.95
CA ALA A 97 0.97 13.73 -9.82
C ALA A 97 2.50 13.74 -9.88
N ARG A 98 3.10 13.74 -11.08
CA ARG A 98 4.56 13.77 -11.26
C ARG A 98 5.21 15.00 -10.64
N THR A 99 4.50 16.13 -10.62
CA THR A 99 5.00 17.41 -10.09
C THR A 99 4.44 17.71 -8.71
N ASN A 100 3.23 17.22 -8.41
CA ASN A 100 2.42 17.74 -7.31
C ASN A 100 2.18 16.71 -6.19
N SER A 101 2.85 15.55 -6.21
CA SER A 101 2.63 14.46 -5.26
C SER A 101 3.82 14.10 -4.37
N ASP A 102 4.77 15.03 -4.17
CA ASP A 102 5.78 14.88 -3.13
C ASP A 102 5.20 15.17 -1.73
N ARG A 103 5.99 14.96 -0.68
CA ARG A 103 5.59 15.24 0.71
C ARG A 103 6.36 16.44 1.27
N PRO A 104 5.71 17.33 2.05
CA PRO A 104 6.44 18.37 2.76
C PRO A 104 7.27 17.78 3.89
N VAL A 105 8.37 18.46 4.25
CA VAL A 105 9.14 18.10 5.44
C VAL A 105 8.30 18.37 6.69
N ILE A 106 8.04 17.31 7.46
CA ILE A 106 7.56 17.44 8.84
C ILE A 106 8.74 17.78 9.71
N ARG A 107 8.75 19.00 10.23
CA ARG A 107 9.93 19.58 10.87
C ARG A 107 10.31 18.85 12.14
N SER A 108 9.33 18.43 12.94
CA SER A 108 9.56 17.77 14.22
C SER A 108 9.89 16.28 14.09
N LEU A 109 10.22 15.78 12.89
CA LEU A 109 10.69 14.41 12.66
C LEU A 109 12.07 14.44 12.01
N PHE A 110 12.91 13.46 12.34
CA PHE A 110 14.20 13.29 11.66
C PHE A 110 13.99 12.72 10.25
N ASP A 111 14.50 13.43 9.25
CA ASP A 111 14.48 13.03 7.84
C ASP A 111 13.14 12.42 7.36
N SER A 112 12.02 13.07 7.67
CA SER A 112 10.67 12.55 7.34
C SER A 112 10.46 12.23 5.87
N LYS A 113 11.15 12.97 4.97
CA LYS A 113 11.12 12.73 3.52
C LYS A 113 12.06 11.61 3.05
N SER A 114 12.93 11.08 3.92
CA SER A 114 14.06 10.23 3.54
C SER A 114 14.95 10.88 2.48
N THR A 115 15.20 12.18 2.61
CA THR A 115 16.10 12.94 1.74
C THR A 115 17.54 12.52 1.98
N TYR A 116 17.88 12.19 3.23
CA TYR A 116 19.21 11.74 3.64
C TYR A 116 19.26 10.20 3.82
N GLY A 117 18.18 9.51 3.47
CA GLY A 117 18.13 8.05 3.41
C GLY A 117 17.81 7.37 4.75
N SER A 118 16.99 7.97 5.61
CA SER A 118 16.44 7.32 6.83
C SER A 118 15.53 6.13 6.52
N LYS A 119 14.66 6.25 5.51
CA LYS A 119 13.75 5.20 4.99
C LYS A 119 12.64 4.80 5.98
N GLU A 120 12.29 5.66 6.93
CA GLU A 120 11.48 5.26 8.09
C GLU A 120 9.96 5.43 7.89
N TYR A 121 9.52 6.56 7.32
CA TYR A 121 8.12 6.98 7.41
C TYR A 121 7.36 6.85 6.10
N LEU A 122 7.00 5.64 5.67
CA LEU A 122 6.33 5.40 4.37
C LEU A 122 5.25 6.43 3.95
N PRO A 123 4.30 6.84 4.82
CA PRO A 123 3.28 7.81 4.45
C PRO A 123 3.81 9.24 4.21
N LEU A 124 4.93 9.59 4.86
CA LEU A 124 5.53 10.92 4.89
C LEU A 124 6.77 11.05 3.98
N MET A 125 7.31 9.92 3.51
CA MET A 125 8.49 9.92 2.64
C MET A 125 8.26 10.70 1.35
N GLY A 126 9.30 11.41 0.91
CA GLY A 126 9.30 12.08 -0.37
C GLY A 126 9.34 11.11 -1.55
N ARG A 127 9.23 11.63 -2.77
CA ARG A 127 9.33 10.82 -3.99
C ARG A 127 10.77 10.36 -4.21
N ASN A 128 11.09 9.17 -3.74
CA ASN A 128 12.40 8.55 -3.88
C ASN A 128 12.28 7.03 -4.06
N GLN A 129 13.43 6.38 -4.26
CA GLN A 129 13.53 4.94 -4.46
C GLN A 129 13.06 4.11 -3.24
N TYR A 130 13.16 4.65 -2.02
CA TYR A 130 12.74 4.00 -0.77
C TYR A 130 11.23 3.92 -0.69
N TRP A 131 10.56 5.06 -0.91
CA TRP A 131 9.11 5.14 -1.00
C TRP A 131 8.55 4.18 -2.06
N ALA A 132 9.13 4.15 -3.26
CA ALA A 132 8.62 3.32 -4.36
C ALA A 132 8.63 1.82 -4.02
N ARG A 133 9.73 1.31 -3.45
CA ARG A 133 9.84 -0.12 -3.11
C ARG A 133 9.09 -0.51 -1.85
N GLN A 134 9.07 0.34 -0.81
CA GLN A 134 8.28 0.08 0.38
C GLN A 134 6.79 0.08 0.06
N ARG A 135 6.32 1.03 -0.74
CA ARG A 135 4.94 1.06 -1.23
C ARG A 135 4.58 -0.21 -2.00
N LYS A 136 5.47 -0.69 -2.87
CA LYS A 136 5.27 -1.95 -3.60
C LYS A 136 5.19 -3.16 -2.65
N LEU A 137 6.06 -3.23 -1.64
CA LEU A 137 6.03 -4.28 -0.63
C LEU A 137 4.71 -4.25 0.15
N THR A 138 4.35 -3.09 0.71
CA THR A 138 3.09 -2.91 1.44
C THR A 138 1.88 -3.31 0.60
N HIS A 139 1.83 -2.88 -0.66
CA HIS A 139 0.73 -3.27 -1.55
C HIS A 139 0.62 -4.78 -1.70
N SER A 140 1.76 -5.48 -1.87
CA SER A 140 1.78 -6.95 -1.94
C SER A 140 1.25 -7.59 -0.66
N TYR A 141 1.61 -7.04 0.52
CA TYR A 141 1.21 -7.61 1.80
C TYR A 141 -0.27 -7.43 2.09
N ILE A 142 -0.79 -6.24 1.85
CA ILE A 142 -2.23 -5.99 2.01
C ILE A 142 -3.04 -6.84 1.04
N THR A 143 -2.58 -7.00 -0.21
CA THR A 143 -3.26 -7.86 -1.20
C THR A 143 -3.29 -9.32 -0.73
N GLU A 144 -2.14 -9.86 -0.30
CA GLU A 144 -2.05 -11.24 0.18
C GLU A 144 -2.87 -11.47 1.45
N ALA A 145 -2.81 -10.53 2.40
CA ALA A 145 -3.60 -10.57 3.63
C ALA A 145 -5.11 -10.54 3.33
N THR A 146 -5.55 -9.70 2.39
CA THR A 146 -6.95 -9.65 1.94
C THR A 146 -7.37 -10.98 1.34
N ASN A 147 -6.55 -11.57 0.44
CA ASN A 147 -6.84 -12.86 -0.18
C ASN A 147 -6.90 -14.01 0.83
N ALA A 148 -6.07 -13.95 1.89
CA ALA A 148 -6.07 -14.92 2.98
C ALA A 148 -7.10 -14.62 4.08
N GLN A 149 -7.98 -13.63 3.88
CA GLN A 149 -8.93 -13.14 4.88
C GLN A 149 -8.28 -12.91 6.26
N TYR A 150 -7.08 -12.32 6.25
CA TYR A 150 -6.29 -11.96 7.43
C TYR A 150 -6.05 -13.14 8.39
N HIS A 151 -6.09 -14.38 7.87
CA HIS A 151 -5.99 -15.62 8.66
C HIS A 151 -6.98 -15.69 9.83
N GLY A 152 -8.12 -15.02 9.72
CA GLY A 152 -9.16 -14.98 10.76
C GLY A 152 -8.85 -14.13 11.99
N VAL A 153 -7.72 -13.40 12.01
CA VAL A 153 -7.28 -12.58 13.15
C VAL A 153 -8.33 -11.53 13.54
N MET A 154 -8.95 -10.87 12.55
CA MET A 154 -10.00 -9.87 12.81
C MET A 154 -11.19 -10.47 13.57
N TYR A 155 -11.64 -11.67 13.18
CA TYR A 155 -12.74 -12.35 13.86
C TYR A 155 -12.37 -12.77 15.28
N PHE A 156 -11.14 -13.28 15.45
CA PHE A 156 -10.63 -13.68 16.77
C PHE A 156 -10.61 -12.50 17.74
N GLU A 157 -10.00 -11.38 17.34
CA GLU A 157 -9.91 -10.18 18.18
C GLU A 157 -11.25 -9.50 18.41
N THR A 158 -12.16 -9.54 17.42
CA THR A 158 -13.52 -9.02 17.59
C THR A 158 -14.30 -9.81 18.63
N LYS A 159 -14.23 -11.15 18.64
CA LYS A 159 -14.86 -11.97 19.68
C LYS A 159 -14.32 -11.64 21.07
N ARG A 160 -12.98 -11.47 21.19
CA ARG A 160 -12.34 -11.02 22.44
C ARG A 160 -12.89 -9.67 22.88
N TRP A 161 -13.03 -8.74 21.94
CA TRP A 161 -13.50 -7.40 22.23
C TRP A 161 -14.95 -7.39 22.72
N LEU A 162 -15.85 -8.15 22.09
CA LEU A 162 -17.23 -8.31 22.58
C LEU A 162 -17.25 -8.82 24.03
N ALA A 163 -16.45 -9.83 24.36
CA ALA A 163 -16.36 -10.34 25.73
C ALA A 163 -15.82 -9.30 26.71
N ARG A 164 -14.86 -8.47 26.30
CA ARG A 164 -14.36 -7.34 27.10
C ARG A 164 -15.41 -6.26 27.32
N LEU A 165 -16.21 -5.93 26.30
CA LEU A 165 -17.31 -4.98 26.43
C LEU A 165 -18.40 -5.48 27.38
N ILE A 166 -18.69 -6.79 27.40
CA ILE A 166 -19.61 -7.40 28.37
C ILE A 166 -19.06 -7.30 29.80
N ALA A 167 -17.75 -7.49 29.98
CA ALA A 167 -17.12 -7.51 31.30
C ALA A 167 -16.82 -6.11 31.85
N ASN A 168 -16.42 -5.17 31.00
CA ASN A 168 -16.04 -3.81 31.35
C ASN A 168 -16.40 -2.83 30.22
N PRO A 169 -17.68 -2.45 30.09
CA PRO A 169 -18.15 -1.57 29.02
C PRO A 169 -17.53 -0.16 29.11
N ASP A 170 -17.23 0.34 30.31
CA ASP A 170 -16.65 1.68 30.51
C ASP A 170 -15.22 1.79 29.95
N GLY A 171 -14.53 0.66 29.79
CA GLY A 171 -13.22 0.57 29.15
C GLY A 171 -13.26 0.46 27.61
N PHE A 172 -14.40 0.73 26.95
CA PHE A 172 -14.55 0.46 25.52
C PHE A 172 -13.51 1.15 24.64
N GLN A 173 -13.15 2.41 24.92
CA GLN A 173 -12.20 3.17 24.09
C GLN A 173 -10.80 2.54 24.11
N ALA A 174 -10.30 2.22 25.30
CA ALA A 174 -9.00 1.56 25.46
C ALA A 174 -9.03 0.13 24.88
N SER A 175 -10.12 -0.61 25.08
CA SER A 175 -10.25 -1.98 24.54
C SER A 175 -10.41 -2.02 23.02
N LEU A 176 -11.00 -0.99 22.42
CA LEU A 176 -11.13 -0.82 20.96
C LEU A 176 -9.75 -0.57 20.34
N GLU A 177 -8.95 0.34 20.92
CA GLU A 177 -7.57 0.55 20.48
C GLU A 177 -6.70 -0.70 20.68
N ASP A 178 -6.88 -1.40 21.80
CA ASP A 178 -6.22 -2.68 22.06
C ASP A 178 -6.63 -3.76 21.05
N MET A 179 -7.91 -3.82 20.63
CA MET A 179 -8.37 -4.73 19.58
C MET A 179 -7.63 -4.45 18.25
N ALA A 180 -7.68 -3.21 17.76
CA ALA A 180 -7.00 -2.82 16.52
C ALA A 180 -5.49 -3.07 16.60
N ALA A 181 -4.87 -2.77 17.75
CA ALA A 181 -3.45 -3.04 17.99
C ALA A 181 -3.13 -4.54 17.96
N LYS A 182 -3.96 -5.40 18.57
CA LYS A 182 -3.74 -6.86 18.52
C LYS A 182 -3.95 -7.45 17.15
N VAL A 183 -4.88 -6.94 16.35
CA VAL A 183 -5.01 -7.34 14.94
C VAL A 183 -3.70 -7.07 14.22
N MET A 184 -3.19 -5.83 14.32
CA MET A 184 -1.96 -5.44 13.65
C MET A 184 -0.71 -6.15 14.16
N CYS A 185 -0.56 -6.33 15.48
CA CYS A 185 0.58 -7.05 16.06
C CYS A 185 0.60 -8.54 15.69
N GLN A 186 -0.57 -9.19 15.59
CA GLN A 186 -0.65 -10.59 15.14
C GLN A 186 -0.33 -10.72 13.66
N LEU A 187 -0.91 -9.87 12.80
CA LEU A 187 -0.60 -9.88 11.37
C LEU A 187 0.87 -9.59 11.11
N THR A 188 1.48 -8.71 11.90
CA THR A 188 2.86 -8.27 11.69
C THR A 188 3.90 -9.21 12.30
N TRP A 189 3.69 -9.67 13.55
CA TRP A 189 4.68 -10.37 14.36
C TRP A 189 4.17 -11.63 15.07
N ASP A 190 2.93 -12.06 14.81
CA ASP A 190 2.26 -13.19 15.50
C ASP A 190 2.25 -13.07 17.04
N ASP A 191 2.28 -11.84 17.56
CA ASP A 191 2.45 -11.60 19.00
C ASP A 191 1.48 -10.52 19.50
N PRO A 192 0.30 -10.90 20.05
CA PRO A 192 -0.68 -9.94 20.54
C PRO A 192 -0.26 -9.23 21.83
N SER A 193 0.78 -9.69 22.53
CA SER A 193 1.25 -9.05 23.77
C SER A 193 1.86 -7.67 23.53
N LEU A 194 2.25 -7.38 22.29
CA LEU A 194 2.90 -6.14 21.87
C LEU A 194 1.94 -4.95 21.69
N SER A 195 0.64 -5.20 21.76
CA SER A 195 -0.43 -4.23 21.47
C SER A 195 -0.31 -2.92 22.26
N GLU A 196 -0.07 -2.98 23.57
CA GLU A 196 0.02 -1.78 24.41
C GLU A 196 1.20 -0.87 23.99
N GLU A 197 2.38 -1.45 23.85
CA GLU A 197 3.57 -0.72 23.42
C GLU A 197 3.44 -0.19 21.99
N CYS A 198 2.85 -0.99 21.10
CA CYS A 198 2.57 -0.62 19.71
C CYS A 198 1.60 0.56 19.63
N ALA A 199 0.49 0.52 20.38
CA ALA A 199 -0.49 1.61 20.43
C ALA A 199 0.12 2.89 21.00
N ARG A 200 0.91 2.80 22.09
CA ARG A 200 1.64 3.93 22.67
C ARG A 200 2.61 4.56 21.66
N SER A 201 3.37 3.72 20.95
CA SER A 201 4.30 4.15 19.89
C SER A 201 3.56 4.84 18.72
N ALA A 202 2.40 4.31 18.34
CA ALA A 202 1.56 4.84 17.26
C ALA A 202 1.05 6.26 17.59
N TRP A 203 0.48 6.44 18.80
CA TRP A 203 0.01 7.74 19.27
C TRP A 203 1.15 8.73 19.49
N GLY A 204 2.30 8.27 19.98
CA GLY A 204 3.50 9.10 20.12
C GLY A 204 3.96 9.68 18.78
N LEU A 205 4.03 8.86 17.73
CA LEU A 205 4.38 9.29 16.39
C LEU A 205 3.31 10.19 15.76
N LEU A 206 2.02 9.84 15.91
CA LEU A 206 0.91 10.67 15.41
C LEU A 206 0.91 12.06 16.03
N ARG A 207 1.10 12.16 17.35
CA ARG A 207 1.22 13.46 18.04
C ARG A 207 2.41 14.24 17.51
N GLN A 208 3.55 13.59 17.32
CA GLN A 208 4.76 14.25 16.85
C GLN A 208 4.64 14.83 15.44
N MET A 209 3.99 14.11 14.52
CA MET A 209 3.85 14.55 13.13
C MET A 209 2.73 15.57 12.90
N SER A 210 1.83 15.74 13.87
CA SER A 210 0.63 16.55 13.72
C SER A 210 0.89 18.05 13.84
N PRO A 211 0.14 18.91 13.12
CA PRO A 211 0.21 20.36 13.29
C PRO A 211 -0.05 20.83 14.73
N ALA A 212 -1.04 20.23 15.42
CA ALA A 212 -1.34 20.48 16.83
C ALA A 212 -0.41 19.75 17.81
N GLY A 213 0.68 19.17 17.30
CA GLY A 213 1.70 18.46 18.07
C GLY A 213 2.73 19.41 18.69
N PRO A 214 4.03 19.16 18.50
CA PRO A 214 5.07 20.09 18.93
C PRO A 214 4.96 21.45 18.25
N ILE A 215 5.19 22.52 19.01
CA ILE A 215 5.22 23.90 18.47
C ILE A 215 6.22 24.09 17.33
N THR A 216 7.24 23.23 17.25
CA THR A 216 8.26 23.26 16.19
C THR A 216 7.74 22.87 14.80
N ASN A 217 6.55 22.27 14.69
CA ASN A 217 5.86 22.07 13.41
C ASN A 217 5.24 23.39 12.88
N VAL A 218 4.95 24.35 13.77
CA VAL A 218 4.44 25.69 13.41
C VAL A 218 5.60 26.70 13.39
N LEU A 219 6.29 26.87 14.52
CA LEU A 219 7.47 27.72 14.67
C LEU A 219 8.75 26.96 14.27
N THR A 220 8.86 26.72 12.97
CA THR A 220 9.98 25.97 12.35
C THR A 220 11.39 26.41 12.80
N PRO A 221 11.70 27.73 13.00
CA PRO A 221 13.02 28.16 13.46
C PRO A 221 13.50 27.51 14.76
N LEU A 222 12.59 27.16 15.68
CA LEU A 222 12.92 26.51 16.96
C LEU A 222 13.57 25.13 16.78
N TRP A 223 13.30 24.44 15.66
CA TRP A 223 13.94 23.15 15.37
C TRP A 223 15.45 23.26 15.08
N HIS A 224 15.91 24.44 14.67
CA HIS A 224 17.31 24.70 14.33
C HIS A 224 18.19 24.99 15.55
N LEU A 225 17.60 25.12 16.75
CA LEU A 225 18.37 25.26 17.98
C LEU A 225 19.29 24.04 18.18
N PRO A 226 20.54 24.25 18.66
CA PRO A 226 21.46 23.18 19.01
C PRO A 226 20.83 22.18 19.97
N LEU A 227 21.16 20.89 19.83
CA LEU A 227 20.50 19.80 20.57
C LEU A 227 20.45 20.00 22.10
N PRO A 228 21.50 20.53 22.79
CA PRO A 228 21.43 20.77 24.23
C PRO A 228 20.30 21.75 24.64
N LEU A 229 20.06 22.76 23.80
CA LEU A 229 19.07 23.83 24.03
C LEU A 229 17.69 23.52 23.44
N ASN A 230 17.52 22.37 22.77
CA ASN A 230 16.32 22.05 22.02
C ASN A 230 15.54 20.88 22.66
N PRO A 231 14.66 21.15 23.65
CA PRO A 231 13.94 20.09 24.36
C PRO A 231 13.06 19.25 23.43
N TRP A 232 12.45 19.86 22.40
CA TRP A 232 11.61 19.16 21.42
C TRP A 232 12.40 18.17 20.57
N LYS A 233 13.59 18.57 20.10
CA LYS A 233 14.46 17.72 19.29
C LYS A 233 15.09 16.59 20.10
N ARG A 234 15.39 16.82 21.39
CA ARG A 234 15.83 15.75 22.31
C ARG A 234 14.71 14.75 22.59
N ALA A 235 13.50 15.24 22.88
CA ALA A 235 12.33 14.39 23.10
C ALA A 235 12.05 13.54 21.87
N GLU A 236 12.12 14.15 20.68
CA GLU A 236 11.97 13.41 19.42
C GLU A 236 13.07 12.37 19.22
N ARG A 237 14.33 12.71 19.51
CA ARG A 237 15.44 11.75 19.37
C ARG A 237 15.22 10.54 20.25
N LYS A 238 14.82 10.74 21.50
CA LYS A 238 14.49 9.64 22.41
C LYS A 238 13.37 8.77 21.83
N ARG A 239 12.23 9.38 21.46
CA ARG A 239 11.07 8.66 20.90
C ARG A 239 11.44 7.88 19.62
N HIS A 240 12.19 8.51 18.72
CA HIS A 240 12.68 7.94 17.48
C HIS A 240 13.59 6.73 17.73
N ASP A 241 14.62 6.90 18.57
CA ASP A 241 15.61 5.87 18.81
C ASP A 241 14.98 4.66 19.54
N GLU A 242 14.08 4.89 20.50
CA GLU A 242 13.30 3.85 21.18
C GLU A 242 12.39 3.08 20.19
N GLN A 243 11.67 3.79 19.32
CA GLN A 243 10.80 3.18 18.31
C GLN A 243 11.59 2.34 17.32
N GLN A 244 12.71 2.85 16.83
CA GLN A 244 13.53 2.18 15.82
C GLN A 244 14.24 0.95 16.39
N ALA A 245 14.77 1.05 17.61
CA ALA A 245 15.33 -0.09 18.32
C ALA A 245 14.27 -1.17 18.53
N TRP A 246 13.08 -0.78 18.99
CA TRP A 246 11.98 -1.72 19.21
C TRP A 246 11.57 -2.46 17.94
N TRP A 247 11.43 -1.77 16.80
CA TRP A 247 11.13 -2.43 15.52
C TRP A 247 12.24 -3.38 15.07
N MET A 248 13.51 -3.00 15.26
CA MET A 248 14.63 -3.89 14.95
C MET A 248 14.59 -5.14 15.81
N ASP A 249 14.34 -5.01 17.11
CA ASP A 249 14.19 -6.14 18.03
C ASP A 249 13.04 -7.07 17.61
N ARG A 250 11.95 -6.54 17.05
CA ARG A 250 10.87 -7.37 16.51
C ARG A 250 11.31 -8.16 15.28
N LEU A 251 12.04 -7.53 14.36
CA LEU A 251 12.58 -8.20 13.18
C LEU A 251 13.54 -9.34 13.57
N VAL A 252 14.47 -9.06 14.49
CA VAL A 252 15.43 -10.04 15.01
C VAL A 252 14.70 -11.16 15.78
N GLY A 253 13.78 -10.83 16.67
CA GLY A 253 13.02 -11.82 17.44
C GLY A 253 12.19 -12.76 16.57
N VAL A 254 11.60 -12.27 15.48
CA VAL A 254 10.92 -13.14 14.50
C VAL A 254 11.92 -14.05 13.79
N ARG A 255 13.08 -13.52 13.37
CA ARG A 255 14.15 -14.32 12.75
C ARG A 255 14.64 -15.45 13.65
N GLU A 256 14.82 -15.17 14.94
CA GLU A 256 15.20 -16.17 15.93
C GLU A 256 14.13 -17.25 16.15
N LYS A 257 12.86 -16.84 16.28
CA LYS A 257 11.73 -17.79 16.36
C LYS A 257 11.66 -18.65 15.09
N MET A 258 11.92 -18.08 13.91
CA MET A 258 11.97 -18.84 12.65
C MET A 258 13.09 -19.88 12.66
N ALA A 259 14.29 -19.52 13.12
CA ALA A 259 15.42 -20.44 13.19
C ALA A 259 15.14 -21.65 14.11
N ARG A 260 14.30 -21.47 15.14
CA ARG A 260 13.83 -22.55 16.02
C ARG A 260 12.60 -23.30 15.50
N GLY A 261 12.06 -22.93 14.33
CA GLY A 261 10.79 -23.47 13.83
C GLY A 261 9.56 -23.05 14.66
N GLU A 262 9.70 -22.09 15.57
CA GLU A 262 8.68 -21.63 16.52
C GLU A 262 7.87 -20.43 16.02
N MET A 263 8.04 -20.01 14.77
CA MET A 263 7.35 -18.85 14.21
C MET A 263 6.19 -19.25 13.31
N ARG A 264 4.94 -18.87 13.63
CA ARG A 264 3.79 -19.05 12.71
C ARG A 264 3.79 -18.00 11.60
N SER A 265 2.79 -18.07 10.71
CA SER A 265 2.64 -17.11 9.62
C SER A 265 2.42 -15.69 10.14
N CYS A 266 3.20 -14.72 9.64
CA CYS A 266 2.98 -13.29 9.80
C CYS A 266 3.75 -12.53 8.71
N TRP A 267 3.50 -11.24 8.55
CA TRP A 267 4.17 -10.41 7.53
C TRP A 267 5.68 -10.33 7.70
N THR A 268 6.20 -10.33 8.93
CA THR A 268 7.65 -10.34 9.16
C THR A 268 8.29 -11.66 8.76
N ARG A 269 7.65 -12.80 9.07
CA ARG A 269 8.11 -14.11 8.61
C ARG A 269 8.11 -14.20 7.09
N GLN A 270 7.00 -13.80 6.48
CA GLN A 270 6.83 -13.76 5.03
C GLN A 270 7.90 -12.88 4.36
N PHE A 271 8.26 -11.75 4.99
CA PHE A 271 9.37 -10.91 4.53
C PHE A 271 10.68 -11.66 4.53
N LEU A 272 11.03 -12.29 5.65
CA LEU A 272 12.29 -12.99 5.82
C LEU A 272 12.41 -14.19 4.86
N GLU A 273 11.31 -14.92 4.62
CA GLU A 273 11.25 -16.03 3.64
C GLU A 273 11.41 -15.53 2.19
N LYS A 274 10.72 -14.44 1.81
CA LYS A 274 10.80 -13.88 0.45
C LYS A 274 12.11 -13.13 0.19
N THR A 275 12.76 -12.60 1.21
CA THR A 275 14.05 -11.89 1.07
C THR A 275 15.19 -12.86 0.76
N ALA A 276 15.12 -14.10 1.26
CA ALA A 276 15.97 -15.19 0.78
C ALA A 276 15.78 -15.49 -0.74
N LEU A 277 14.70 -14.96 -1.34
CA LEU A 277 14.26 -15.26 -2.70
C LEU A 277 14.10 -14.01 -3.62
N LYS A 278 14.67 -12.83 -3.27
CA LYS A 278 14.73 -11.55 -4.05
C LYS A 278 13.76 -10.42 -3.64
N SER A 279 13.84 -9.92 -2.40
CA SER A 279 13.20 -8.63 -2.03
C SER A 279 14.01 -7.42 -2.55
N ALA A 280 13.35 -6.31 -2.89
CA ALA A 280 14.01 -5.05 -3.31
C ALA A 280 14.35 -4.12 -2.14
N ILE A 281 13.96 -4.47 -0.91
CA ILE A 281 14.28 -3.73 0.33
C ILE A 281 15.80 -3.79 0.57
N SER A 282 16.42 -2.66 0.93
CA SER A 282 17.89 -2.56 0.91
C SER A 282 18.60 -3.23 2.08
N ASP A 283 18.01 -3.18 3.28
CA ASP A 283 18.63 -3.62 4.51
C ASP A 283 17.59 -3.87 5.61
N ASP A 284 18.04 -4.45 6.73
CA ASP A 284 17.20 -4.76 7.88
C ASP A 284 16.59 -3.50 8.52
N HIS A 285 17.26 -2.34 8.44
CA HIS A 285 16.73 -1.07 8.96
C HIS A 285 15.52 -0.61 8.16
N GLU A 286 15.60 -0.66 6.83
CA GLU A 286 14.46 -0.38 5.96
C GLU A 286 13.33 -1.40 6.18
N ALA A 287 13.67 -2.68 6.33
CA ALA A 287 12.72 -3.75 6.57
C ALA A 287 11.95 -3.57 7.88
N SER A 288 12.66 -3.35 9.00
CA SER A 288 12.05 -3.12 10.30
C SER A 288 11.16 -1.89 10.27
N SER A 289 11.58 -0.83 9.58
CA SER A 289 10.83 0.43 9.47
C SER A 289 9.52 0.26 8.69
N VAL A 290 9.55 -0.36 7.51
CA VAL A 290 8.33 -0.52 6.69
C VAL A 290 7.32 -1.47 7.36
N ILE A 291 7.81 -2.55 7.97
CA ILE A 291 6.98 -3.53 8.69
C ILE A 291 6.41 -2.91 9.97
N GLY A 292 7.25 -2.20 10.73
CA GLY A 292 6.84 -1.48 11.93
C GLY A 292 5.83 -0.37 11.64
N MET A 293 6.03 0.38 10.57
CA MET A 293 5.05 1.39 10.13
C MET A 293 3.72 0.77 9.73
N LEU A 294 3.71 -0.39 9.06
CA LEU A 294 2.47 -1.12 8.77
C LEU A 294 1.68 -1.39 10.04
N ALA A 295 2.34 -1.92 11.08
CA ALA A 295 1.71 -2.18 12.37
C ALA A 295 1.12 -0.90 12.99
N LEU A 296 1.90 0.19 13.08
CA LEU A 296 1.45 1.42 13.74
C LEU A 296 0.26 2.08 13.04
N VAL A 297 0.31 2.20 11.71
CA VAL A 297 -0.72 2.97 10.99
C VAL A 297 -2.07 2.28 11.01
N GLY A 298 -2.12 0.96 11.10
CA GLY A 298 -3.37 0.19 11.14
C GLY A 298 -4.17 0.37 12.42
N ILE A 299 -3.58 0.92 13.49
CA ILE A 299 -4.24 1.03 14.80
C ILE A 299 -5.22 2.21 14.81
N PHE A 300 -4.72 3.44 14.77
CA PHE A 300 -5.56 4.65 14.91
C PHE A 300 -6.45 4.89 13.68
N THR A 301 -6.08 4.39 12.49
CA THR A 301 -6.87 4.56 11.27
C THR A 301 -8.11 3.68 11.19
N VAL A 302 -8.19 2.63 12.01
CA VAL A 302 -9.41 1.81 12.20
C VAL A 302 -10.13 2.23 13.47
N ALA A 303 -9.39 2.48 14.56
CA ALA A 303 -9.97 2.85 15.84
C ALA A 303 -10.79 4.15 15.79
N GLY A 304 -10.32 5.13 15.01
CA GLY A 304 -11.03 6.40 14.80
C GLY A 304 -12.41 6.22 14.15
N PRO A 305 -12.51 5.66 12.93
CA PRO A 305 -13.79 5.42 12.28
C PRO A 305 -14.75 4.58 13.12
N LEU A 306 -14.25 3.54 13.81
CA LEU A 306 -15.07 2.69 14.67
C LEU A 306 -15.60 3.45 15.89
N SER A 307 -14.80 4.36 16.47
CA SER A 307 -15.25 5.24 17.55
C SER A 307 -16.35 6.20 17.09
N TYR A 308 -16.23 6.78 15.88
CA TYR A 308 -17.30 7.61 15.32
C TYR A 308 -18.53 6.79 14.90
N TRP A 309 -18.37 5.52 14.56
CA TRP A 309 -19.51 4.64 14.29
C TRP A 309 -20.33 4.41 15.56
N LEU A 310 -19.68 4.21 16.71
CA LEU A 310 -20.35 4.17 18.01
C LEU A 310 -21.14 5.47 18.29
N VAL A 311 -20.50 6.63 18.10
CA VAL A 311 -21.16 7.94 18.23
C VAL A 311 -22.38 8.02 17.29
N SER A 312 -22.22 7.63 16.02
CA SER A 312 -23.28 7.68 15.02
C SER A 312 -24.46 6.78 15.40
N MET A 313 -24.21 5.53 15.81
CA MET A 313 -25.28 4.59 16.16
C MET A 313 -26.02 4.96 17.45
N VAL A 314 -25.37 5.69 18.38
CA VAL A 314 -26.03 6.24 19.57
C VAL A 314 -26.97 7.39 19.20
N HIS A 315 -26.54 8.29 18.33
CA HIS A 315 -27.34 9.44 17.88
C HIS A 315 -28.42 9.08 16.85
N HIS A 316 -28.26 7.95 16.16
CA HIS A 316 -29.15 7.48 15.09
C HIS A 316 -29.68 6.06 15.37
N PRO A 317 -30.49 5.88 16.44
CA PRO A 317 -31.01 4.58 16.85
C PRO A 317 -31.87 3.91 15.77
N GLU A 318 -32.50 4.68 14.88
CA GLU A 318 -33.25 4.18 13.72
C GLU A 318 -32.35 3.39 12.75
N TRP A 319 -31.13 3.88 12.52
CA TRP A 319 -30.14 3.22 11.67
C TRP A 319 -29.46 2.05 12.39
N GLN A 320 -29.25 2.17 13.70
CA GLN A 320 -28.82 1.04 14.52
C GLN A 320 -29.82 -0.13 14.41
N ALA A 321 -31.12 0.14 14.55
CA ALA A 321 -32.17 -0.85 14.41
C ALA A 321 -32.26 -1.43 12.98
N ALA A 322 -32.03 -0.61 11.95
CA ALA A 322 -32.00 -1.07 10.57
C ALA A 322 -30.83 -2.04 10.29
N VAL A 323 -29.63 -1.72 10.78
CA VAL A 323 -28.45 -2.62 10.68
C VAL A 323 -28.69 -3.92 11.46
N GLN A 324 -29.28 -3.83 12.66
CA GLN A 324 -29.63 -5.02 13.45
C GLN A 324 -30.60 -5.95 12.72
N ARG A 325 -31.67 -5.41 12.10
CA ARG A 325 -32.63 -6.19 11.30
C ARG A 325 -31.95 -6.87 10.12
N GLU A 326 -31.14 -6.12 9.37
CA GLU A 326 -30.39 -6.67 8.22
C GLU A 326 -29.48 -7.84 8.66
N ILE A 327 -28.76 -7.68 9.77
CA ILE A 327 -27.90 -8.73 10.33
C ILE A 327 -28.73 -9.95 10.78
N ASP A 328 -29.85 -9.74 11.45
CA ASP A 328 -30.70 -10.83 11.93
C ASP A 328 -31.24 -11.67 10.75
N GLU A 329 -31.68 -11.01 9.68
CA GLU A 329 -32.19 -11.64 8.45
C GLU A 329 -31.09 -12.39 7.68
N VAL A 330 -29.92 -11.78 7.50
CA VAL A 330 -28.84 -12.32 6.65
C VAL A 330 -28.03 -13.40 7.34
N CYS A 331 -27.77 -13.24 8.64
CA CYS A 331 -26.88 -14.11 9.40
C CYS A 331 -27.62 -15.20 10.20
N GLU A 332 -28.95 -15.10 10.31
CA GLU A 332 -29.82 -16.08 10.97
C GLU A 332 -29.34 -16.42 12.39
N GLY A 333 -28.94 -15.39 13.13
CA GLY A 333 -28.43 -15.52 14.49
C GLY A 333 -26.95 -15.87 14.64
N ARG A 334 -26.20 -16.16 13.58
CA ARG A 334 -24.73 -16.22 13.65
C ARG A 334 -24.10 -14.83 13.69
N LEU A 335 -22.87 -14.76 14.18
CA LEU A 335 -22.03 -13.56 14.06
C LEU A 335 -21.72 -13.28 12.57
N PRO A 336 -21.82 -12.02 12.09
CA PRO A 336 -21.52 -11.67 10.70
C PRO A 336 -20.08 -11.98 10.27
N THR A 337 -19.91 -12.33 9.00
CA THR A 337 -18.61 -12.54 8.36
C THR A 337 -18.43 -11.68 7.11
N LEU A 338 -17.21 -11.56 6.60
CA LEU A 338 -16.95 -10.85 5.34
C LEU A 338 -17.67 -11.47 4.13
N ASN A 339 -17.98 -12.77 4.18
CA ASN A 339 -18.76 -13.43 3.13
C ASN A 339 -20.21 -12.93 3.08
N ASP A 340 -20.72 -12.37 4.17
CA ASP A 340 -22.05 -11.78 4.25
C ASP A 340 -22.09 -10.35 3.72
N ALA A 341 -20.94 -9.67 3.61
CA ALA A 341 -20.86 -8.25 3.25
C ALA A 341 -21.65 -7.86 1.99
N PRO A 342 -21.67 -8.66 0.88
CA PRO A 342 -22.52 -8.36 -0.27
C PRO A 342 -24.02 -8.24 0.06
N ARG A 343 -24.49 -8.96 1.07
CA ARG A 343 -25.88 -8.95 1.54
C ARG A 343 -26.12 -7.97 2.70
N LEU A 344 -25.10 -7.20 3.11
CA LEU A 344 -25.18 -6.21 4.19
C LEU A 344 -25.01 -4.76 3.69
N PRO A 345 -25.77 -4.28 2.68
CA PRO A 345 -25.64 -2.92 2.17
C PRO A 345 -25.96 -1.84 3.21
N VAL A 346 -26.89 -2.05 4.15
CA VAL A 346 -27.24 -1.07 5.19
C VAL A 346 -26.08 -0.89 6.17
N LEU A 347 -25.47 -1.99 6.65
CA LEU A 347 -24.24 -1.92 7.45
C LEU A 347 -23.14 -1.13 6.73
N ARG A 348 -22.89 -1.45 5.45
CA ARG A 348 -21.88 -0.76 4.63
C ARG A 348 -22.22 0.71 4.41
N ALA A 349 -23.50 1.06 4.27
CA ALA A 349 -23.96 2.44 4.15
C ALA A 349 -23.72 3.22 5.43
N CYS A 350 -24.06 2.67 6.60
CA CYS A 350 -23.82 3.30 7.90
C CYS A 350 -22.32 3.52 8.17
N ILE A 351 -21.46 2.55 7.82
CA ILE A 351 -20.00 2.71 7.92
C ILE A 351 -19.51 3.85 7.02
N LYS A 352 -19.93 3.84 5.75
CA LYS A 352 -19.53 4.85 4.77
C LYS A 352 -20.02 6.25 5.15
N GLU A 353 -21.25 6.37 5.62
CA GLU A 353 -21.83 7.64 6.06
C GLU A 353 -21.16 8.15 7.33
N THR A 354 -20.77 7.28 8.25
CA THR A 354 -19.98 7.65 9.44
C THR A 354 -18.69 8.36 9.02
N MET A 355 -17.94 7.76 8.09
CA MET A 355 -16.68 8.32 7.60
C MET A 355 -16.89 9.62 6.79
N ARG A 356 -18.01 9.76 6.08
CA ARG A 356 -18.36 11.01 5.38
C ARG A 356 -18.71 12.13 6.37
N TRP A 357 -19.54 11.81 7.36
CA TRP A 357 -20.07 12.76 8.33
C TRP A 357 -19.00 13.25 9.32
N LYS A 358 -18.17 12.30 9.80
CA LYS A 358 -17.05 12.52 10.73
C LYS A 358 -15.73 11.97 10.15
N PRO A 359 -15.14 12.63 9.14
CA PRO A 359 -13.91 12.15 8.54
C PRO A 359 -12.73 12.23 9.49
N ASN A 360 -11.98 11.13 9.57
CA ASN A 360 -10.83 11.04 10.48
C ASN A 360 -9.61 11.82 10.01
N VAL A 361 -9.54 12.27 8.75
CA VAL A 361 -8.40 13.04 8.22
C VAL A 361 -8.92 14.33 7.56
N PRO A 362 -9.48 15.27 8.34
CA PRO A 362 -10.29 16.37 7.82
C PRO A 362 -9.51 17.34 6.92
N THR A 363 -8.19 17.44 7.10
CA THR A 363 -7.30 18.25 6.25
C THR A 363 -6.70 17.47 5.08
N GLY A 364 -7.00 16.17 4.95
CA GLY A 364 -6.24 15.26 4.12
C GLY A 364 -4.77 15.17 4.55
N VAL A 365 -3.93 14.55 3.72
CA VAL A 365 -2.46 14.51 3.95
C VAL A 365 -1.79 15.44 2.96
N ALA A 366 -1.04 16.42 3.46
CA ALA A 366 -0.40 17.43 2.62
C ALA A 366 0.54 16.84 1.56
N HIS A 367 0.50 17.43 0.37
CA HIS A 367 1.43 17.20 -0.74
C HIS A 367 2.33 18.43 -0.93
N GLU A 368 3.40 18.32 -1.69
CA GLU A 368 4.33 19.42 -2.01
C GLU A 368 4.66 19.41 -3.51
N THR A 369 4.68 20.59 -4.12
CA THR A 369 5.06 20.77 -5.53
C THR A 369 6.57 20.69 -5.71
N GLU A 370 7.05 19.85 -6.61
CA GLU A 370 8.49 19.63 -6.90
C GLU A 370 9.07 20.61 -7.92
N ALA A 371 8.22 21.28 -8.70
CA ALA A 371 8.56 22.31 -9.65
C ALA A 371 7.47 23.40 -9.68
N ASP A 372 7.76 24.52 -10.31
CA ASP A 372 6.76 25.54 -10.60
C ASP A 372 5.66 24.98 -11.50
N ASP A 373 4.41 25.39 -11.27
CA ASP A 373 3.24 24.98 -12.06
C ASP A 373 2.35 26.21 -12.35
N ILE A 374 1.47 26.10 -13.34
CA ILE A 374 0.40 27.06 -13.62
C ILE A 374 -0.92 26.30 -13.61
N TYR A 375 -1.84 26.71 -12.73
CA TYR A 375 -3.17 26.12 -12.63
C TYR A 375 -4.23 27.21 -12.65
N ASN A 376 -5.21 27.08 -13.56
CA ASN A 376 -6.28 28.08 -13.79
C ASN A 376 -5.75 29.52 -13.93
N GLY A 377 -4.63 29.70 -14.64
CA GLY A 377 -4.00 31.01 -14.87
C GLY A 377 -3.16 31.54 -13.71
N TYR A 378 -3.10 30.84 -12.57
CA TYR A 378 -2.31 31.24 -11.41
C TYR A 378 -1.00 30.46 -11.34
N PHE A 379 0.08 31.18 -11.02
CA PHE A 379 1.40 30.59 -10.77
C PHE A 379 1.45 29.94 -9.39
N ILE A 380 1.86 28.67 -9.36
CA ILE A 380 2.11 27.88 -8.15
C ILE A 380 3.62 27.66 -8.05
N PRO A 381 4.32 28.35 -7.13
CA PRO A 381 5.76 28.17 -6.97
C PRO A 381 6.11 26.76 -6.47
N LYS A 382 7.28 26.25 -6.87
CA LYS A 382 7.91 25.07 -6.26
C LYS A 382 7.94 25.19 -4.73
N GLY A 383 7.77 24.06 -4.05
CA GLY A 383 7.67 23.99 -2.59
C GLY A 383 6.34 24.44 -2.00
N THR A 384 5.33 24.74 -2.82
CA THR A 384 3.97 25.00 -2.33
C THR A 384 3.34 23.71 -1.80
N ARG A 385 2.75 23.79 -0.61
CA ARG A 385 2.05 22.67 0.02
C ARG A 385 0.61 22.60 -0.48
N ILE A 386 0.24 21.50 -1.14
CA ILE A 386 -1.13 21.27 -1.59
C ILE A 386 -1.88 20.50 -0.51
N LEU A 387 -2.94 21.08 0.04
CA LEU A 387 -3.75 20.48 1.10
C LEU A 387 -5.14 20.10 0.56
N PRO A 388 -5.40 18.81 0.29
CA PRO A 388 -6.72 18.34 -0.13
C PRO A 388 -7.67 18.32 1.07
N LEU A 389 -8.48 19.37 1.21
CA LEU A 389 -9.35 19.58 2.37
C LEU A 389 -10.54 18.61 2.35
N ASP A 390 -10.33 17.40 2.88
CA ASP A 390 -11.33 16.31 2.88
C ASP A 390 -12.65 16.72 3.53
N TRP A 391 -12.58 17.54 4.60
CA TRP A 391 -13.75 18.11 5.25
C TRP A 391 -14.65 18.89 4.28
N ALA A 392 -14.06 19.64 3.33
CA ALA A 392 -14.81 20.37 2.32
C ALA A 392 -15.39 19.43 1.26
N PHE A 393 -14.63 18.43 0.81
CA PHE A 393 -15.10 17.47 -0.21
C PHE A 393 -16.35 16.73 0.28
N LEU A 394 -16.31 16.23 1.51
CA LEU A 394 -17.39 15.44 2.13
C LEU A 394 -18.61 16.27 2.55
N ARG A 395 -18.52 17.60 2.37
CA ARG A 395 -19.58 18.60 2.57
C ARG A 395 -19.96 19.34 1.30
N ASN A 396 -19.57 18.82 0.13
CA ASN A 396 -20.04 19.36 -1.14
C ASN A 396 -21.55 19.10 -1.29
N PRO A 397 -22.42 20.13 -1.30
CA PRO A 397 -23.87 19.94 -1.36
C PRO A 397 -24.35 19.32 -2.68
N ASP A 398 -23.58 19.44 -3.77
CA ASP A 398 -23.94 18.86 -5.07
C ASP A 398 -23.82 17.33 -5.05
N LYS A 399 -22.83 16.81 -4.32
CA LYS A 399 -22.58 15.38 -4.18
C LYS A 399 -23.29 14.80 -2.96
N TYR A 400 -23.35 15.57 -1.88
CA TYR A 400 -23.93 15.21 -0.60
C TYR A 400 -25.02 16.23 -0.22
N PRO A 401 -26.21 16.18 -0.85
CA PRO A 401 -27.30 17.05 -0.43
C PRO A 401 -27.61 16.83 1.05
N ASP A 402 -27.81 17.93 1.77
CA ASP A 402 -27.87 17.97 3.23
C ASP A 402 -26.64 17.31 3.90
N PRO A 403 -25.44 17.92 3.78
CA PRO A 403 -24.19 17.27 4.17
C PRO A 403 -23.96 17.20 5.69
N GLU A 404 -24.62 18.03 6.49
CA GLU A 404 -24.42 18.03 7.95
C GLU A 404 -25.27 16.96 8.67
N THR A 405 -26.27 16.39 7.98
CA THR A 405 -27.09 15.30 8.52
C THR A 405 -26.49 13.94 8.18
N PHE A 406 -26.52 13.02 9.13
CA PHE A 406 -26.15 11.62 8.93
C PHE A 406 -27.28 10.90 8.18
N ARG A 407 -27.04 10.56 6.90
CA ARG A 407 -28.07 9.96 6.02
C ARG A 407 -27.55 8.75 5.23
N PRO A 408 -27.50 7.54 5.83
CA PRO A 408 -27.10 6.31 5.15
C PRO A 408 -27.91 5.98 3.88
N GLU A 409 -29.18 6.38 3.81
CA GLU A 409 -30.05 6.19 2.65
C GLU A 409 -29.48 6.81 1.37
N ARG A 410 -28.60 7.83 1.48
CA ARG A 410 -27.93 8.43 0.32
C ARG A 410 -27.09 7.43 -0.48
N TRP A 411 -26.74 6.31 0.13
CA TRP A 411 -25.95 5.25 -0.46
C TRP A 411 -26.79 4.06 -0.93
N LEU A 412 -28.09 4.04 -0.60
CA LEU A 412 -28.97 2.88 -0.75
C LEU A 412 -30.12 3.13 -1.73
N GLU A 413 -30.57 4.38 -1.88
CA GLU A 413 -31.80 4.70 -2.60
C GLU A 413 -31.52 5.34 -3.98
N PRO A 414 -32.21 4.88 -5.04
CA PRO A 414 -32.24 5.59 -6.32
C PRO A 414 -32.70 7.04 -6.13
N GLY A 415 -31.97 7.98 -6.74
CA GLY A 415 -32.27 9.43 -6.68
C GLY A 415 -31.21 10.26 -5.96
N TRP A 416 -30.35 9.63 -5.17
CA TRP A 416 -29.19 10.29 -4.59
C TRP A 416 -28.00 10.33 -5.56
N PRO A 417 -27.23 11.44 -5.65
CA PRO A 417 -26.02 11.51 -6.47
C PRO A 417 -24.96 10.46 -6.11
N THR A 418 -25.03 9.93 -4.88
CA THR A 418 -24.10 8.98 -4.29
C THR A 418 -24.47 7.52 -4.47
N TYR A 419 -25.70 7.22 -4.91
CA TYR A 419 -26.20 5.87 -5.08
C TYR A 419 -25.55 5.16 -6.28
N GLN A 420 -25.23 3.87 -6.11
CA GLN A 420 -24.56 3.03 -7.12
C GLN A 420 -25.06 1.59 -7.01
N GLU A 421 -25.19 0.91 -8.16
CA GLU A 421 -25.53 -0.52 -8.27
C GLU A 421 -24.34 -1.32 -8.84
N PRO A 422 -24.21 -2.63 -8.53
CA PRO A 422 -25.15 -3.40 -7.74
C PRO A 422 -24.98 -3.16 -6.22
N LEU A 423 -26.07 -3.17 -5.44
CA LEU A 423 -25.98 -3.11 -3.97
C LEU A 423 -25.26 -4.32 -3.35
N THR A 424 -25.02 -5.38 -4.12
CA THR A 424 -24.11 -6.47 -3.72
C THR A 424 -22.64 -6.05 -3.66
N GLN A 425 -22.29 -4.91 -4.26
CA GLN A 425 -20.93 -4.36 -4.31
C GLN A 425 -20.85 -2.98 -3.65
N TYR A 426 -21.88 -2.16 -3.82
CA TYR A 426 -21.98 -0.81 -3.27
C TYR A 426 -22.98 -0.75 -2.11
N PRO A 427 -22.86 0.19 -1.16
CA PRO A 427 -21.73 1.09 -0.98
C PRO A 427 -20.44 0.38 -0.54
N THR A 428 -19.32 1.00 -0.88
CA THR A 428 -17.97 0.65 -0.41
C THR A 428 -17.24 1.93 -0.03
N ILE A 429 -16.39 1.85 1.00
CA ILE A 429 -15.51 2.97 1.39
C ILE A 429 -14.32 3.12 0.44
N LYS A 430 -14.06 2.12 -0.42
CA LYS A 430 -13.01 2.18 -1.44
C LYS A 430 -13.35 3.32 -2.41
N GLY A 431 -12.37 4.19 -2.64
CA GLY A 431 -12.55 5.38 -3.50
C GLY A 431 -13.11 6.61 -2.79
N MET A 432 -13.34 6.58 -1.47
CA MET A 432 -13.57 7.83 -0.72
C MET A 432 -12.33 8.73 -0.75
N SER A 433 -12.55 10.04 -0.84
CA SER A 433 -11.48 11.05 -0.81
C SER A 433 -10.63 11.00 0.46
N SER A 434 -11.20 10.50 1.57
CA SER A 434 -10.51 10.30 2.85
C SER A 434 -9.32 9.33 2.77
N PHE A 435 -9.27 8.51 1.72
CA PHE A 435 -8.14 7.62 1.46
C PHE A 435 -7.06 8.26 0.56
N GLY A 436 -7.17 9.55 0.24
CA GLY A 436 -6.20 10.31 -0.52
C GLY A 436 -6.26 10.06 -2.03
N TRP A 437 -5.24 10.55 -2.74
CA TRP A 437 -5.31 10.75 -4.19
C TRP A 437 -4.13 10.12 -4.93
N GLY A 438 -4.40 9.61 -6.14
CA GLY A 438 -3.41 9.19 -7.12
C GLY A 438 -2.38 8.19 -6.57
N GLN A 439 -1.11 8.39 -6.92
CA GLN A 439 -0.02 7.49 -6.49
C GLN A 439 0.22 7.48 -4.97
N ARG A 440 -0.40 8.40 -4.21
CA ARG A 440 -0.27 8.50 -2.74
C ARG A 440 -1.49 7.99 -1.98
N GLN A 441 -2.46 7.41 -2.68
CA GLN A 441 -3.66 6.82 -2.08
C GLN A 441 -3.31 5.76 -1.01
N CYS A 442 -4.17 5.64 0.00
CA CYS A 442 -4.00 4.71 1.11
C CYS A 442 -3.89 3.27 0.61
N LEU A 443 -2.93 2.52 1.15
CA LEU A 443 -2.74 1.11 0.82
C LEU A 443 -3.62 0.20 1.69
N GLY A 444 -4.07 0.68 2.84
CA GLY A 444 -4.85 -0.07 3.82
C GLY A 444 -6.36 -0.07 3.60
N MET A 445 -6.88 0.47 2.49
CA MET A 445 -8.34 0.61 2.27
C MET A 445 -9.13 -0.69 2.45
N SER A 446 -8.62 -1.80 1.90
CA SER A 446 -9.28 -3.10 2.05
C SER A 446 -9.29 -3.57 3.50
N LEU A 447 -8.16 -3.41 4.20
CA LEU A 447 -8.05 -3.75 5.62
C LEU A 447 -9.03 -2.93 6.46
N THR A 448 -9.06 -1.61 6.28
CA THR A 448 -10.00 -0.74 6.99
C THR A 448 -11.45 -1.11 6.70
N GLN A 449 -11.80 -1.40 5.44
CA GLN A 449 -13.16 -1.80 5.09
C GLN A 449 -13.56 -3.09 5.80
N ASP A 450 -12.72 -4.10 5.67
CA ASP A 450 -13.03 -5.44 6.13
C ASP A 450 -13.08 -5.48 7.66
N GLU A 451 -12.15 -4.81 8.34
CA GLU A 451 -12.15 -4.71 9.80
C GLU A 451 -13.38 -3.93 10.33
N LEU A 452 -13.79 -2.85 9.66
CA LEU A 452 -15.00 -2.12 10.05
C LEU A 452 -16.28 -2.94 9.82
N ILE A 453 -16.38 -3.71 8.73
CA ILE A 453 -17.53 -4.60 8.51
C ILE A 453 -17.62 -5.65 9.62
N VAL A 454 -16.49 -6.27 9.97
CA VAL A 454 -16.43 -7.29 11.04
C VAL A 454 -16.78 -6.67 12.39
N ALA A 455 -16.13 -5.57 12.78
CA ALA A 455 -16.29 -4.96 14.08
C ALA A 455 -17.68 -4.33 14.25
N CYS A 456 -18.14 -3.50 13.30
CA CYS A 456 -19.46 -2.86 13.37
C CYS A 456 -20.59 -3.90 13.27
N GLY A 457 -20.45 -4.91 12.42
CA GLY A 457 -21.41 -6.01 12.32
C GLY A 457 -21.51 -6.80 13.63
N ALA A 458 -20.37 -7.10 14.27
CA ALA A 458 -20.34 -7.78 15.55
C ALA A 458 -20.96 -6.95 16.70
N LEU A 459 -20.73 -5.63 16.72
CA LEU A 459 -21.35 -4.71 17.67
C LEU A 459 -22.87 -4.69 17.52
N ALA A 460 -23.37 -4.51 16.30
CA ALA A 460 -24.80 -4.52 16.02
C ALA A 460 -25.44 -5.88 16.31
N TRP A 461 -24.73 -6.99 16.05
CA TRP A 461 -25.20 -8.33 16.42
C TRP A 461 -25.34 -8.51 17.94
N CYS A 462 -24.42 -7.95 18.73
CA CYS A 462 -24.34 -8.22 20.17
C CYS A 462 -25.09 -7.21 21.04
N PHE A 463 -25.06 -5.92 20.71
CA PHE A 463 -25.43 -4.83 21.63
C PHE A 463 -26.53 -3.90 21.08
N ASN A 464 -27.30 -3.36 22.01
CA ASN A 464 -27.99 -2.09 21.89
C ASN A 464 -27.04 -1.00 22.43
N LEU A 465 -26.66 -0.06 21.57
CA LEU A 465 -25.79 1.07 21.90
C LEU A 465 -26.67 2.24 22.33
N ARG A 466 -26.45 2.76 23.54
CA ARG A 466 -27.28 3.80 24.17
C ARG A 466 -26.41 4.86 24.84
N PRO A 467 -26.92 6.08 25.04
CA PRO A 467 -26.35 6.99 26.02
C PRO A 467 -26.32 6.31 27.39
N LYS A 468 -25.20 6.42 28.12
CA LYS A 468 -25.13 5.91 29.49
C LYS A 468 -25.97 6.81 30.39
N ARG A 469 -26.63 6.25 31.40
CA ARG A 469 -27.38 7.05 32.38
C ARG A 469 -26.54 7.32 33.62
N ASP A 470 -26.61 8.54 34.12
CA ASP A 470 -26.00 8.93 35.39
C ASP A 470 -26.67 8.14 36.54
N PRO A 471 -25.91 7.40 37.37
CA PRO A 471 -26.49 6.59 38.45
C PRO A 471 -27.20 7.41 39.55
N MET A 472 -26.84 8.68 39.72
CA MET A 472 -27.38 9.57 40.75
C MET A 472 -28.59 10.35 40.25
N THR A 473 -28.55 10.87 39.00
CA THR A 473 -29.61 11.71 38.45
C THR A 473 -30.59 10.95 37.54
N GLY A 474 -30.17 9.82 36.96
CA GLY A 474 -30.93 9.05 35.98
C GLY A 474 -30.97 9.67 34.57
N GLU A 475 -30.36 10.85 34.39
CA GLU A 475 -30.28 11.55 33.10
C GLU A 475 -29.26 10.88 32.17
N GLU A 476 -29.45 11.07 30.87
CA GLU A 476 -28.52 10.54 29.87
C GLU A 476 -27.24 11.40 29.82
N LEU A 477 -26.10 10.75 29.96
CA LEU A 477 -24.79 11.35 29.77
C LEU A 477 -24.61 11.71 28.30
N PRO A 478 -24.12 12.92 27.99
CA PRO A 478 -23.98 13.37 26.62
C PRO A 478 -22.88 12.61 25.89
N VAL A 479 -23.15 12.21 24.65
CA VAL A 479 -22.15 11.71 23.69
C VAL A 479 -21.80 12.84 22.73
N PRO A 480 -20.63 13.51 22.84
CA PRO A 480 -20.34 14.72 22.07
C PRO A 480 -20.21 14.46 20.56
N LEU A 481 -20.72 15.40 19.74
CA LEU A 481 -20.59 15.38 18.27
C LEU A 481 -19.49 16.29 17.75
N ASP A 482 -19.04 17.23 18.55
CA ASP A 482 -18.18 18.37 18.20
C ASP A 482 -16.84 18.36 18.92
N LYS A 483 -16.54 17.29 19.67
CA LYS A 483 -15.29 17.14 20.41
C LYS A 483 -14.43 16.02 19.83
N SER A 484 -13.18 16.36 19.53
CA SER A 484 -12.16 15.41 19.07
C SER A 484 -10.78 15.93 19.46
N ASN A 485 -9.80 15.03 19.45
CA ASN A 485 -8.42 15.51 19.40
C ASN A 485 -8.20 16.34 18.12
N SER A 486 -7.18 17.22 18.14
CA SER A 486 -6.84 18.10 17.01
C SER A 486 -5.61 17.63 16.21
N LEU A 487 -5.32 16.33 16.28
CA LEU A 487 -4.21 15.73 15.54
C LEU A 487 -4.52 15.62 14.04
N LEU A 488 -3.52 15.25 13.23
CA LEU A 488 -3.70 14.99 11.79
C LEU A 488 -4.80 13.95 11.53
N ILE A 489 -4.87 12.96 12.42
CA ILE A 489 -5.89 11.92 12.40
C ILE A 489 -6.72 12.05 13.66
N ILE A 490 -8.00 12.31 13.47
CA ILE A 490 -8.92 12.64 14.55
C ILE A 490 -9.75 11.45 15.00
N LYS A 491 -10.08 11.44 16.29
CA LYS A 491 -11.06 10.56 16.91
C LYS A 491 -11.82 11.35 18.00
N PRO A 492 -13.04 10.94 18.38
CA PRO A 492 -13.75 11.64 19.45
C PRO A 492 -12.92 11.62 20.74
N ASP A 493 -13.06 12.68 21.54
CA ASP A 493 -12.51 12.74 22.89
C ASP A 493 -13.13 11.65 23.78
N PRO A 494 -12.53 11.32 24.93
CA PRO A 494 -13.12 10.37 25.87
C PRO A 494 -14.59 10.70 26.20
N PHE A 495 -15.47 9.71 26.08
CA PHE A 495 -16.91 9.82 26.36
C PHE A 495 -17.44 8.52 26.95
N GLU A 496 -18.59 8.58 27.61
CA GLU A 496 -19.26 7.42 28.20
C GLU A 496 -20.47 6.99 27.38
N MET A 497 -20.72 5.69 27.30
CA MET A 497 -21.90 5.13 26.65
C MET A 497 -22.20 3.74 27.22
N ALA A 498 -23.43 3.25 27.01
CA ALA A 498 -23.85 1.94 27.45
C ALA A 498 -23.79 0.91 26.30
N PHE A 499 -23.25 -0.27 26.62
CA PHE A 499 -23.25 -1.45 25.77
C PHE A 499 -24.15 -2.51 26.39
N GLU A 500 -25.42 -2.53 25.99
CA GLU A 500 -26.41 -3.45 26.55
C GLU A 500 -26.53 -4.67 25.64
N PRO A 501 -26.20 -5.90 26.07
CA PRO A 501 -26.43 -7.07 25.23
C PRO A 501 -27.90 -7.14 24.80
N ARG A 502 -28.16 -7.39 23.51
CA ARG A 502 -29.52 -7.38 22.95
C ARG A 502 -30.48 -8.34 23.64
N SER A 503 -29.95 -9.40 24.25
CA SER A 503 -30.68 -10.32 25.13
C SER A 503 -29.72 -11.11 26.02
N PRO A 504 -30.20 -11.76 27.10
CA PRO A 504 -29.39 -12.69 27.89
C PRO A 504 -28.76 -13.79 27.03
N LYS A 505 -29.52 -14.33 26.07
CA LYS A 505 -29.03 -15.33 25.10
C LYS A 505 -27.85 -14.81 24.28
N ARG A 506 -27.93 -13.57 23.76
CA ARG A 506 -26.85 -12.95 22.98
C ARG A 506 -25.59 -12.74 23.83
N ARG A 507 -25.75 -12.33 25.08
CA ARG A 507 -24.64 -12.22 26.04
C ARG A 507 -23.92 -13.55 26.23
N GLU A 508 -24.66 -14.61 26.53
CA GLU A 508 -24.11 -15.95 26.72
C GLU A 508 -23.42 -16.47 25.45
N GLU A 509 -24.04 -16.25 24.28
CA GLU A 509 -23.48 -16.67 23.00
C GLU A 509 -22.16 -15.95 22.68
N ALA A 510 -22.08 -14.64 22.91
CA ALA A 510 -20.86 -13.87 22.70
C ALA A 510 -19.70 -14.38 23.59
N LEU A 511 -19.98 -14.65 24.87
CA LEU A 511 -19.00 -15.19 25.81
C LEU A 511 -18.55 -16.60 25.43
N ARG A 512 -19.49 -17.47 25.04
CA ARG A 512 -19.18 -18.82 24.55
C ARG A 512 -18.31 -18.79 23.30
N LEU A 513 -18.66 -17.95 22.31
CA LEU A 513 -17.88 -17.83 21.07
C LEU A 513 -16.45 -17.35 21.33
N TRP A 514 -16.25 -16.45 22.30
CA TRP A 514 -14.91 -16.05 22.73
C TRP A 514 -14.17 -17.19 23.41
N GLU A 515 -14.79 -17.87 24.37
CA GLU A 515 -14.17 -18.98 25.09
C GLU A 515 -13.73 -20.11 24.14
N GLU A 516 -14.58 -20.47 23.18
CA GLU A 516 -14.26 -21.46 22.14
C GLU A 516 -13.09 -21.01 21.27
N ALA A 517 -13.08 -19.75 20.84
CA ALA A 517 -12.01 -19.21 20.00
C ALA A 517 -10.66 -19.14 20.75
N ASP A 518 -10.64 -18.66 22.00
CA ASP A 518 -9.44 -18.59 22.85
C ASP A 518 -8.90 -19.99 23.14
N ARG A 519 -9.77 -20.95 23.49
CA ARG A 519 -9.37 -22.34 23.71
C ARG A 519 -8.76 -22.96 22.47
N GLN A 520 -9.35 -22.70 21.30
CA GLN A 520 -8.85 -23.19 20.02
C GLN A 520 -7.48 -22.57 19.67
N ASP A 521 -7.32 -21.24 19.74
CA ASP A 521 -6.04 -20.59 19.42
C ASP A 521 -4.92 -21.02 20.39
N ARG A 522 -5.21 -21.13 21.71
CA ARG A 522 -4.24 -21.65 22.69
C ARG A 522 -3.81 -23.07 22.36
N ARG A 523 -4.76 -23.93 21.98
CA ARG A 523 -4.48 -25.30 21.55
C ARG A 523 -3.61 -25.31 20.31
N GLU A 524 -3.98 -24.55 19.28
CA GLU A 524 -3.23 -24.49 18.00
C GLU A 524 -1.81 -23.95 18.18
N ARG A 525 -1.63 -22.89 18.99
CA ARG A 525 -0.30 -22.37 19.36
C ARG A 525 0.51 -23.43 20.11
N ALA A 526 -0.09 -24.12 21.06
CA ALA A 526 0.59 -25.18 21.81
C ALA A 526 0.94 -26.39 20.93
N ASP A 527 0.04 -26.81 20.04
CA ASP A 527 0.28 -27.89 19.05
C ASP A 527 1.37 -27.51 18.05
N PHE A 528 1.40 -26.25 17.62
CA PHE A 528 2.46 -25.73 16.76
C PHE A 528 3.82 -25.77 17.47
N LEU A 529 3.92 -25.26 18.70
CA LEU A 529 5.15 -25.29 19.49
C LEU A 529 5.59 -26.71 19.85
N ARG A 530 4.66 -27.62 20.17
CA ARG A 530 4.96 -29.04 20.40
C ARG A 530 5.56 -29.69 19.16
N ARG A 531 5.03 -29.42 17.97
CA ARG A 531 5.60 -29.93 16.71
C ARG A 531 6.98 -29.35 16.44
N ALA A 532 7.19 -28.06 16.70
CA ALA A 532 8.49 -27.41 16.56
C ALA A 532 9.54 -28.00 17.52
N ARG A 533 9.17 -28.24 18.78
CA ARG A 533 10.08 -28.73 19.84
C ARG A 533 10.24 -30.25 19.86
N GLY A 534 9.18 -30.99 19.53
CA GLY A 534 9.17 -32.45 19.43
C GLY A 534 9.94 -33.00 18.23
N GLY A 535 10.33 -32.13 17.29
CA GLY A 535 11.33 -32.43 16.26
C GLY A 535 12.78 -32.43 16.77
N GLY A 536 13.01 -32.25 18.08
CA GLY A 536 14.34 -32.14 18.69
C GLY A 536 14.51 -33.01 19.95
N GLY A 537 14.37 -34.34 19.83
CA GLY A 537 14.62 -35.25 20.95
C GLY A 537 14.15 -36.68 20.72
N GLY A 538 14.85 -37.41 19.85
CA GLY A 538 14.71 -38.85 19.70
C GLY A 538 16.05 -39.42 19.29
N ASP A 539 16.74 -40.01 20.25
CA ASP A 539 17.99 -40.76 20.08
C ASP A 539 17.79 -41.86 19.02
N VAL A 540 18.55 -41.81 17.92
CA VAL A 540 18.68 -42.94 17.00
C VAL A 540 20.14 -43.37 17.06
N GLY A 541 20.40 -44.23 18.03
CA GLY A 541 21.59 -45.07 18.07
C GLY A 541 21.78 -45.80 16.75
N ILE A 542 23.05 -45.93 16.42
CA ILE A 542 23.67 -46.72 15.36
C ILE A 542 22.78 -47.91 14.92
N GLY A 543 22.12 -47.71 13.77
CA GLY A 543 21.37 -48.71 13.02
C GLY A 543 21.60 -48.47 11.53
N THR A 544 22.58 -49.17 10.99
CA THR A 544 23.02 -49.14 9.60
C THR A 544 21.91 -49.49 8.60
N GLY A 545 21.67 -48.64 7.60
CA GLY A 545 21.17 -49.07 6.29
C GLY A 545 19.79 -48.56 5.84
N ARG A 546 19.81 -47.72 4.80
CA ARG A 546 18.76 -47.43 3.79
C ARG A 546 17.54 -46.60 4.23
N ASP A 547 17.59 -45.27 4.01
CA ASP A 547 16.54 -44.57 3.23
C ASP A 547 16.89 -43.14 2.75
N THR A 548 18.17 -42.83 2.49
CA THR A 548 18.59 -41.55 1.86
C THR A 548 18.18 -41.44 0.39
N THR A 549 17.77 -42.54 -0.24
CA THR A 549 17.44 -42.60 -1.67
C THR A 549 16.02 -42.09 -1.96
N LYS A 550 15.04 -42.34 -1.09
CA LYS A 550 13.63 -41.93 -1.31
C LYS A 550 13.41 -40.43 -1.24
N MET A 551 14.09 -39.74 -0.31
CA MET A 551 13.95 -38.28 -0.16
C MET A 551 14.67 -37.50 -1.29
N SER A 552 15.72 -38.09 -1.87
CA SER A 552 16.42 -37.59 -3.07
C SER A 552 15.63 -37.81 -4.37
N LEU A 553 14.85 -38.89 -4.45
CA LEU A 553 13.99 -39.18 -5.61
C LEU A 553 12.77 -38.25 -5.67
N LEU A 554 12.15 -37.94 -4.52
CA LEU A 554 11.04 -36.99 -4.42
C LEU A 554 11.46 -35.55 -4.80
N SER A 555 12.67 -35.12 -4.43
CA SER A 555 13.19 -33.81 -4.88
C SER A 555 13.53 -33.81 -6.39
N THR A 556 13.96 -34.94 -6.94
CA THR A 556 14.25 -35.08 -8.37
C THR A 556 12.98 -35.01 -9.22
N GLU A 557 11.87 -35.62 -8.77
CA GLU A 557 10.58 -35.57 -9.49
C GLU A 557 9.99 -34.16 -9.58
N ALA A 558 10.06 -33.40 -8.49
CA ALA A 558 9.62 -32.00 -8.50
C ALA A 558 10.46 -31.16 -9.47
N VAL A 559 11.77 -31.40 -9.52
CA VAL A 559 12.68 -30.73 -10.47
C VAL A 559 12.37 -31.13 -11.91
N VAL A 560 12.16 -32.41 -12.20
CA VAL A 560 11.81 -32.91 -13.54
C VAL A 560 10.45 -32.39 -14.00
N GLY A 561 9.43 -32.37 -13.13
CA GLY A 561 8.12 -31.81 -13.47
C GLY A 561 8.20 -30.33 -13.83
N THR A 562 9.03 -29.57 -13.10
CA THR A 562 9.26 -28.15 -13.38
C THR A 562 10.02 -27.94 -14.70
N THR A 563 11.02 -28.76 -15.01
CA THR A 563 11.76 -28.64 -16.28
C THR A 563 10.91 -29.02 -17.49
N VAL A 564 10.05 -30.03 -17.38
CA VAL A 564 9.08 -30.39 -18.42
C VAL A 564 8.15 -29.20 -18.72
N ALA A 565 7.63 -28.54 -17.69
CA ALA A 565 6.82 -27.33 -17.86
C ALA A 565 7.60 -26.22 -18.60
N CYS A 566 8.86 -25.99 -18.23
CA CYS A 566 9.73 -25.05 -18.93
C CYS A 566 9.91 -25.40 -20.43
N SER A 567 10.05 -26.69 -20.77
CA SER A 567 10.17 -27.13 -22.17
C SER A 567 8.91 -26.81 -22.99
N PHE A 568 7.71 -27.05 -22.44
CA PHE A 568 6.45 -26.75 -23.14
C PHE A 568 6.15 -25.25 -23.24
N ILE A 569 6.54 -24.46 -22.23
CA ILE A 569 6.47 -22.99 -22.30
C ILE A 569 7.36 -22.45 -23.43
N LEU A 570 8.60 -22.96 -23.54
CA LEU A 570 9.52 -22.56 -24.61
C LEU A 570 8.99 -22.96 -26.00
N LEU A 571 8.41 -24.15 -26.11
CA LEU A 571 7.74 -24.62 -27.32
C LEU A 571 6.61 -23.68 -27.75
N GLY A 572 5.70 -23.34 -26.83
CA GLY A 572 4.57 -22.43 -27.11
C GLY A 572 5.03 -21.06 -27.61
N ASN A 573 6.06 -20.49 -26.99
CA ASN A 573 6.65 -19.24 -27.47
C ASN A 573 7.26 -19.39 -28.87
N ALA A 574 8.05 -20.44 -29.11
CA ALA A 574 8.70 -20.64 -30.39
C ALA A 574 7.69 -20.88 -31.54
N ILE A 575 6.59 -21.57 -31.27
CA ILE A 575 5.46 -21.74 -32.19
C ILE A 575 4.84 -20.37 -32.52
N THR A 576 4.50 -19.59 -31.49
CA THR A 576 3.86 -18.27 -31.67
C THR A 576 4.72 -17.36 -32.54
N GLN A 577 6.03 -17.31 -32.28
CA GLN A 577 6.94 -16.46 -33.05
C GLN A 577 7.09 -16.93 -34.51
N THR A 578 7.18 -18.25 -34.73
CA THR A 578 7.50 -18.83 -36.05
C THR A 578 6.28 -18.94 -36.96
N THR A 579 5.10 -19.18 -36.39
CA THR A 579 3.89 -19.50 -37.16
C THR A 579 2.84 -18.39 -37.13
N MET A 580 2.90 -17.48 -36.16
CA MET A 580 1.93 -16.39 -36.02
C MET A 580 2.58 -15.02 -36.24
N SER A 581 3.50 -14.62 -35.36
CA SER A 581 3.97 -13.23 -35.29
C SER A 581 4.85 -12.83 -36.48
N VAL A 582 5.90 -13.59 -36.79
CA VAL A 582 6.80 -13.25 -37.91
C VAL A 582 6.10 -13.40 -39.27
N PRO A 583 5.34 -14.47 -39.53
CA PRO A 583 4.56 -14.57 -40.76
C PRO A 583 3.61 -13.40 -40.97
N ALA A 584 2.90 -12.93 -39.93
CA ALA A 584 1.99 -11.79 -40.02
C ALA A 584 2.69 -10.51 -40.54
N LEU A 585 3.95 -10.29 -40.17
CA LEU A 585 4.75 -9.15 -40.66
C LEU A 585 5.31 -9.36 -42.06
N LEU A 586 5.32 -10.59 -42.54
CA LEU A 586 5.79 -10.96 -43.88
C LEU A 586 4.64 -11.11 -44.88
N VAL A 587 3.37 -11.09 -44.43
CA VAL A 587 2.21 -11.10 -45.33
C VAL A 587 2.26 -9.87 -46.22
N ASN A 588 2.19 -10.08 -47.54
CA ASN A 588 2.28 -9.02 -48.55
C ASN A 588 3.57 -8.18 -48.49
N PHE A 589 4.69 -8.74 -48.00
CA PHE A 589 5.98 -8.03 -47.98
C PHE A 589 6.39 -7.61 -49.41
N PRO A 590 6.58 -6.31 -49.71
CA PRO A 590 6.83 -5.85 -51.08
C PRO A 590 8.15 -6.37 -51.64
N LYS A 591 8.24 -6.59 -52.95
CA LYS A 591 9.51 -6.93 -53.62
C LYS A 591 10.56 -5.81 -53.42
N PRO A 592 11.87 -6.12 -53.38
CA PRO A 592 12.94 -5.12 -53.20
C PRO A 592 12.95 -3.97 -54.22
N THR A 593 12.36 -4.17 -55.40
CA THR A 593 12.21 -3.14 -56.44
C THR A 593 11.02 -2.20 -56.23
N SER A 594 10.15 -2.48 -55.25
CA SER A 594 8.96 -1.67 -54.95
C SER A 594 9.32 -0.41 -54.14
N PRO A 595 8.72 0.76 -54.44
CA PRO A 595 8.87 1.98 -53.63
C PRO A 595 8.50 1.79 -52.15
N SER A 596 7.60 0.84 -51.84
CA SER A 596 7.13 0.56 -50.48
C SER A 596 8.04 -0.38 -49.66
N HIS A 597 9.07 -0.99 -50.26
CA HIS A 597 9.92 -2.00 -49.60
C HIS A 597 10.66 -1.45 -48.37
N ALA A 598 11.26 -0.25 -48.50
CA ALA A 598 12.01 0.38 -47.41
C ALA A 598 11.11 0.77 -46.23
N ALA A 599 9.83 1.10 -46.48
CA ALA A 599 8.87 1.37 -45.41
C ALA A 599 8.49 0.09 -44.66
N ALA A 600 8.21 -1.01 -45.38
CA ALA A 600 7.90 -2.31 -44.78
C ALA A 600 9.10 -2.88 -43.98
N ALA A 601 10.33 -2.73 -44.49
CA ALA A 601 11.55 -3.12 -43.79
C ALA A 601 11.76 -2.36 -42.47
N ARG A 602 11.46 -1.05 -42.45
CA ARG A 602 11.54 -0.23 -41.23
C ARG A 602 10.48 -0.62 -40.20
N GLN A 603 9.25 -0.82 -40.62
CA GLN A 603 8.17 -1.27 -39.73
C GLN A 603 8.50 -2.64 -39.11
N LEU A 604 9.06 -3.56 -39.90
CA LEU A 604 9.57 -4.84 -39.41
C LEU A 604 10.65 -4.62 -38.33
N GLY A 605 11.61 -3.71 -38.57
CA GLY A 605 12.63 -3.31 -37.61
C GLY A 605 12.09 -2.66 -36.33
N GLU A 606 11.01 -1.87 -36.41
CA GLU A 606 10.38 -1.24 -35.24
C GLU A 606 9.66 -2.25 -34.33
N GLN A 607 9.03 -3.27 -34.94
CA GLN A 607 8.33 -4.31 -34.20
C GLN A 607 9.29 -5.40 -33.68
N TRP A 608 10.46 -5.55 -34.31
CA TRP A 608 11.45 -6.59 -34.00
C TRP A 608 11.96 -6.63 -32.55
N PRO A 609 12.31 -5.50 -31.91
CA PRO A 609 12.75 -5.46 -30.52
C PRO A 609 11.79 -6.15 -29.55
N THR A 610 10.48 -6.02 -29.77
CA THR A 610 9.46 -6.64 -28.93
C THR A 610 9.51 -8.16 -29.03
N PHE A 611 9.57 -8.71 -30.25
CA PHE A 611 9.67 -10.16 -30.44
C PHE A 611 11.00 -10.72 -29.92
N TRP A 612 12.08 -9.97 -30.08
CA TRP A 612 13.39 -10.34 -29.56
C TRP A 612 13.45 -10.31 -28.03
N HIS A 613 12.91 -9.25 -27.41
CA HIS A 613 12.92 -9.11 -25.94
C HIS A 613 12.14 -10.25 -25.28
N VAL A 614 10.93 -10.51 -25.77
CA VAL A 614 10.12 -11.66 -25.33
C VAL A 614 10.88 -12.96 -25.63
N GLY A 615 11.30 -13.16 -26.87
CA GLY A 615 11.91 -14.41 -27.32
C GLY A 615 13.23 -14.78 -26.65
N ASN A 616 14.09 -13.83 -26.30
CA ASN A 616 15.47 -14.13 -25.91
C ASN A 616 15.92 -13.49 -24.60
N ILE A 617 15.35 -12.36 -24.18
CA ILE A 617 15.66 -11.80 -22.85
C ILE A 617 14.83 -12.52 -21.80
N PHE A 618 13.56 -12.78 -22.09
CA PHE A 618 12.66 -13.45 -21.15
C PHE A 618 12.78 -14.98 -21.17
N PHE A 619 12.83 -15.62 -22.37
CA PHE A 619 12.81 -17.09 -22.47
C PHE A 619 14.18 -17.79 -22.46
N ARG A 620 15.31 -17.09 -22.67
CA ARG A 620 16.65 -17.71 -22.58
C ARG A 620 17.01 -18.17 -21.15
N PRO A 621 16.68 -17.41 -20.08
CA PRO A 621 16.81 -17.90 -18.70
C PRO A 621 16.01 -19.19 -18.46
N ILE A 622 14.81 -19.31 -19.03
CA ILE A 622 13.97 -20.52 -18.90
C ILE A 622 14.66 -21.74 -19.52
N SER A 623 15.31 -21.56 -20.67
CA SER A 623 16.11 -22.65 -21.27
C SER A 623 17.35 -23.00 -20.44
N ALA A 624 18.00 -22.02 -19.82
CA ALA A 624 19.14 -22.27 -18.93
C ALA A 624 18.73 -23.04 -17.66
N LEU A 625 17.56 -22.73 -17.09
CA LEU A 625 16.96 -23.50 -16.01
C LEU A 625 16.66 -24.94 -16.44
N GLY A 626 16.21 -25.15 -17.69
CA GLY A 626 16.05 -26.48 -18.28
C GLY A 626 17.35 -27.29 -18.31
N ILE A 627 18.48 -26.66 -18.69
CA ILE A 627 19.80 -27.32 -18.68
C ILE A 627 20.18 -27.75 -17.26
N VAL A 628 20.09 -26.84 -16.29
CA VAL A 628 20.48 -27.10 -14.90
C VAL A 628 19.59 -28.16 -14.27
N GLY A 629 18.28 -28.05 -14.45
CA GLY A 629 17.33 -28.99 -13.85
C GLY A 629 17.42 -30.40 -14.46
N TYR A 630 17.53 -30.52 -15.79
CA TYR A 630 17.75 -31.84 -16.41
C TYR A 630 19.15 -32.39 -16.14
N GLY A 631 20.18 -31.53 -16.04
CA GLY A 631 21.52 -31.94 -15.61
C GLY A 631 21.54 -32.47 -14.18
N TYR A 632 20.82 -31.82 -13.27
CA TYR A 632 20.62 -32.29 -11.90
C TYR A 632 19.89 -33.64 -11.88
N ALA A 633 18.82 -33.80 -12.66
CA ALA A 633 18.08 -35.06 -12.79
C ALA A 633 18.97 -36.18 -13.36
N ALA A 634 19.83 -35.88 -14.33
CA ALA A 634 20.80 -36.84 -14.87
C ALA A 634 21.84 -37.26 -13.82
N LEU A 635 22.44 -36.32 -13.10
CA LEU A 635 23.47 -36.61 -12.08
C LEU A 635 22.92 -37.43 -10.90
N THR A 636 21.73 -37.08 -10.43
CA THR A 636 21.04 -37.79 -9.34
C THR A 636 20.64 -39.20 -9.77
N THR A 637 20.06 -39.35 -10.97
CA THR A 637 19.68 -40.65 -11.53
C THR A 637 20.89 -41.53 -11.85
N PHE A 638 22.01 -40.94 -12.27
CA PHE A 638 23.26 -41.66 -12.52
C PHE A 638 23.82 -42.29 -11.23
N GLY A 639 23.87 -41.49 -10.15
CA GLY A 639 24.32 -41.94 -8.83
C GLY A 639 23.42 -43.00 -8.19
N SER A 640 22.14 -43.08 -8.58
CA SER A 640 21.18 -44.07 -8.09
C SER A 640 20.99 -45.28 -9.01
N SER A 641 21.73 -45.36 -10.13
CA SER A 641 21.45 -46.25 -11.26
C SER A 641 21.49 -47.76 -10.98
N GLN A 642 21.97 -48.20 -9.80
CA GLN A 642 21.88 -49.60 -9.38
C GLN A 642 20.50 -50.01 -8.85
N ASN A 643 19.58 -49.07 -8.57
CA ASN A 643 18.29 -49.34 -7.92
C ASN A 643 17.08 -48.62 -8.55
N THR A 644 17.22 -48.01 -9.73
CA THR A 644 16.12 -47.28 -10.40
C THR A 644 15.98 -47.70 -11.86
N SER A 645 14.75 -47.89 -12.35
CA SER A 645 14.44 -48.14 -13.77
C SER A 645 14.61 -46.89 -14.67
N ARG A 646 14.94 -45.73 -14.08
CA ARG A 646 15.17 -44.47 -14.80
C ARG A 646 16.56 -44.45 -15.43
N ASP A 647 16.61 -44.17 -16.72
CA ASP A 647 17.86 -44.02 -17.48
C ASP A 647 18.31 -42.55 -17.48
N TRP A 648 19.36 -42.26 -16.71
CA TRP A 648 19.98 -40.93 -16.62
C TRP A 648 20.36 -40.34 -17.98
N ARG A 649 20.63 -41.17 -19.00
CA ARG A 649 21.00 -40.74 -20.34
C ARG A 649 19.90 -39.93 -21.01
N VAL A 650 18.63 -40.23 -20.70
CA VAL A 650 17.47 -39.51 -21.24
C VAL A 650 17.43 -38.07 -20.71
N TYR A 651 17.66 -37.87 -19.41
CA TYR A 651 17.79 -36.52 -18.84
C TYR A 651 19.05 -35.79 -19.32
N ALA A 652 20.16 -36.50 -19.54
CA ALA A 652 21.35 -35.92 -20.13
C ALA A 652 21.10 -35.44 -21.58
N VAL A 653 20.36 -36.20 -22.39
CA VAL A 653 19.91 -35.79 -23.72
C VAL A 653 18.99 -34.58 -23.64
N ALA A 654 18.04 -34.55 -22.70
CA ALA A 654 17.16 -33.39 -22.50
C ALA A 654 17.95 -32.12 -22.12
N ALA A 655 18.96 -32.23 -21.24
CA ALA A 655 19.86 -31.12 -20.92
C ALA A 655 20.65 -30.64 -22.15
N ALA A 656 21.14 -31.57 -22.98
CA ALA A 656 21.84 -31.25 -24.22
C ALA A 656 20.94 -30.53 -25.23
N CYS A 657 19.67 -30.92 -25.38
CA CYS A 657 18.69 -30.22 -26.22
C CYS A 657 18.49 -28.76 -25.78
N HIS A 658 18.42 -28.49 -24.48
CA HIS A 658 18.33 -27.11 -23.98
C HIS A 658 19.63 -26.33 -24.18
N LEU A 659 20.80 -26.98 -24.10
CA LEU A 659 22.08 -26.37 -24.44
C LEU A 659 22.15 -26.00 -25.92
N ILE A 660 21.72 -26.90 -26.82
CA ILE A 660 21.60 -26.64 -28.26
C ILE A 660 20.68 -25.44 -28.51
N THR A 661 19.57 -25.32 -27.78
CA THR A 661 18.65 -24.18 -27.88
C THR A 661 19.34 -22.85 -27.54
N VAL A 662 20.12 -22.82 -26.46
CA VAL A 662 20.86 -21.64 -26.00
C VAL A 662 21.98 -21.27 -27.00
N VAL A 663 22.78 -22.25 -27.42
CA VAL A 663 23.88 -22.06 -28.36
C VAL A 663 23.35 -21.63 -29.72
N HIS A 664 22.28 -22.28 -30.21
CA HIS A 664 21.65 -21.91 -31.47
C HIS A 664 21.14 -20.46 -31.45
N SER A 665 20.52 -20.04 -30.33
CA SER A 665 20.08 -18.65 -30.17
C SER A 665 21.26 -17.68 -30.20
N ALA A 666 22.34 -17.99 -29.49
CA ALA A 666 23.51 -17.11 -29.39
C ALA A 666 24.33 -17.03 -30.69
N VAL A 667 24.54 -18.16 -31.36
CA VAL A 667 25.46 -18.26 -32.52
C VAL A 667 24.74 -17.96 -33.83
N ASN A 668 23.54 -18.50 -34.02
CA ASN A 668 22.86 -18.44 -35.32
C ASN A 668 21.79 -17.34 -35.38
N MET A 669 21.04 -17.16 -34.29
CA MET A 669 19.91 -16.24 -34.28
C MET A 669 20.34 -14.83 -33.95
N GLN A 670 21.19 -14.63 -32.94
CA GLN A 670 21.61 -13.31 -32.48
C GLN A 670 22.18 -12.41 -33.59
N PRO A 671 23.00 -12.89 -34.54
CA PRO A 671 23.43 -12.09 -35.68
C PRO A 671 22.29 -11.66 -36.61
N LEU A 672 21.30 -12.53 -36.85
CA LEU A 672 20.11 -12.19 -37.65
C LEU A 672 19.23 -11.16 -36.92
N ASN A 673 19.11 -11.28 -35.61
CA ASN A 673 18.38 -10.31 -34.80
C ASN A 673 19.02 -8.92 -34.83
N ALA A 674 20.34 -8.85 -34.67
CA ALA A 674 21.06 -7.58 -34.74
C ALA A 674 20.86 -6.88 -36.10
N LYS A 675 20.82 -7.67 -37.19
CA LYS A 675 20.54 -7.15 -38.53
C LYS A 675 19.10 -6.63 -38.69
N LEU A 676 18.12 -7.30 -38.08
CA LEU A 676 16.71 -6.88 -38.15
C LEU A 676 16.41 -5.68 -37.24
N ASP A 677 16.99 -5.63 -36.04
CA ASP A 677 16.84 -4.51 -35.09
C ASP A 677 17.43 -3.21 -35.66
N ALA A 678 18.59 -3.29 -36.32
CA ALA A 678 19.24 -2.14 -36.94
C ALA A 678 18.42 -1.48 -38.07
N LEU A 679 17.40 -2.15 -38.62
CA LEU A 679 16.48 -1.55 -39.61
C LEU A 679 15.66 -0.40 -39.02
N ARG A 680 15.52 -0.30 -37.69
CA ARG A 680 14.78 0.78 -37.01
C ARG A 680 15.41 2.16 -37.19
N PHE A 681 16.74 2.24 -37.33
CA PHE A 681 17.48 3.50 -37.19
C PHE A 681 17.96 4.09 -38.52
N GLU A 682 17.59 3.50 -39.67
CA GLU A 682 17.96 4.03 -40.98
C GLU A 682 17.02 5.17 -41.44
N GLN A 683 17.22 6.35 -40.85
CA GLN A 683 16.94 7.64 -41.50
C GLN A 683 18.14 8.57 -41.24
N GLY A 684 18.52 9.35 -42.25
CA GLY A 684 19.78 10.10 -42.29
C GLY A 684 20.14 10.83 -40.98
N GLY A 685 21.31 10.49 -40.44
CA GLY A 685 22.07 11.31 -39.49
C GLY A 685 21.60 11.35 -38.04
N SER A 686 22.17 10.48 -37.21
CA SER A 686 22.82 10.78 -35.91
C SER A 686 22.89 9.51 -35.08
N TYR A 687 24.09 8.93 -34.98
CA TYR A 687 24.33 7.63 -34.39
C TYR A 687 25.01 7.80 -33.03
N ASN A 688 24.25 7.65 -31.95
CA ASN A 688 24.83 7.23 -30.68
C ASN A 688 24.14 5.93 -30.25
N GLU A 689 24.98 4.89 -30.13
CA GLU A 689 24.73 3.64 -29.39
C GLU A 689 24.05 2.43 -30.08
N ALA A 690 24.32 2.16 -31.36
CA ALA A 690 24.25 0.78 -31.84
C ALA A 690 25.66 0.16 -31.91
N LYS A 691 26.01 -0.64 -30.90
CA LYS A 691 27.25 -1.43 -30.82
C LYS A 691 27.40 -2.31 -32.07
N GLY A 692 28.33 -1.95 -32.96
CA GLY A 692 28.78 -2.76 -34.10
C GLY A 692 28.36 -2.18 -35.46
N GLY A 693 29.20 -1.32 -36.02
CA GLY A 693 28.97 -0.55 -37.25
C GLY A 693 28.83 -1.38 -38.54
N THR A 694 27.72 -2.09 -38.69
CA THR A 694 27.38 -2.81 -39.93
C THR A 694 26.27 -2.05 -40.64
N LYS A 695 26.53 -1.46 -41.81
CA LYS A 695 25.47 -0.93 -42.68
C LYS A 695 24.49 -2.06 -42.99
N VAL A 696 23.21 -1.86 -42.69
CA VAL A 696 22.19 -2.88 -42.93
C VAL A 696 21.51 -2.60 -44.26
N ASP A 697 21.63 -3.56 -45.19
CA ASP A 697 20.94 -3.48 -46.47
C ASP A 697 19.44 -3.80 -46.28
N VAL A 698 18.61 -2.76 -46.32
CA VAL A 698 17.14 -2.86 -46.24
C VAL A 698 16.53 -3.79 -47.27
N ARG A 699 17.21 -4.04 -48.41
CA ARG A 699 16.76 -4.98 -49.45
C ARG A 699 16.76 -6.43 -48.99
N LEU A 700 17.44 -6.74 -47.88
CA LEU A 700 17.56 -8.08 -47.31
C LEU A 700 16.67 -8.32 -46.07
N ALA A 701 15.81 -7.36 -45.70
CA ALA A 701 14.97 -7.45 -44.49
C ALA A 701 14.07 -8.69 -44.49
N GLU A 702 13.34 -8.92 -45.58
CA GLU A 702 12.49 -10.11 -45.75
C GLU A 702 13.30 -11.40 -45.65
N TYR A 703 14.48 -11.42 -46.29
CA TYR A 703 15.38 -12.57 -46.26
C TYR A 703 15.81 -12.90 -44.83
N TYR A 704 16.24 -11.91 -44.04
CA TYR A 704 16.65 -12.13 -42.66
C TYR A 704 15.50 -12.58 -41.77
N ALA A 705 14.30 -12.03 -41.91
CA ALA A 705 13.12 -12.44 -41.15
C ALA A 705 12.67 -13.86 -41.51
N ARG A 706 12.62 -14.22 -42.81
CA ARG A 706 12.32 -15.60 -43.25
C ARG A 706 13.38 -16.59 -42.78
N ARG A 707 14.65 -16.21 -42.86
CA ARG A 707 15.76 -17.04 -42.39
C ARG A 707 15.71 -17.21 -40.87
N TRP A 708 15.38 -16.16 -40.13
CA TRP A 708 15.15 -16.23 -38.69
C TRP A 708 14.02 -17.19 -38.37
N ALA A 709 12.85 -17.05 -39.00
CA ALA A 709 11.70 -17.93 -38.76
C ALA A 709 12.05 -19.40 -39.03
N LYS A 710 12.75 -19.68 -40.13
CA LYS A 710 13.21 -21.03 -40.48
C LYS A 710 14.17 -21.61 -39.43
N LEU A 711 15.15 -20.83 -38.98
CA LEU A 711 16.13 -21.28 -37.99
C LEU A 711 15.54 -21.38 -36.58
N ASN A 712 14.55 -20.54 -36.25
CA ASN A 712 13.81 -20.60 -34.98
C ASN A 712 13.09 -21.94 -34.76
N GLY A 713 12.88 -22.74 -35.83
CA GLY A 713 12.38 -24.11 -35.74
C GLY A 713 13.23 -25.02 -34.82
N VAL A 714 14.53 -24.77 -34.67
CA VAL A 714 15.35 -25.51 -33.70
C VAL A 714 14.85 -25.30 -32.26
N ARG A 715 14.32 -24.11 -31.96
CA ARG A 715 13.74 -23.76 -30.65
C ARG A 715 12.32 -24.30 -30.46
N ILE A 716 11.72 -24.87 -31.50
CA ILE A 716 10.49 -25.68 -31.42
C ILE A 716 10.89 -27.14 -31.15
N VAL A 717 11.76 -27.70 -32.00
CA VAL A 717 12.10 -29.13 -31.97
C VAL A 717 12.84 -29.51 -30.68
N MET A 718 13.83 -28.73 -30.23
CA MET A 718 14.66 -29.13 -29.10
C MET A 718 13.91 -29.19 -27.76
N PRO A 719 13.10 -28.18 -27.36
CA PRO A 719 12.28 -28.29 -26.16
C PRO A 719 11.19 -29.36 -26.27
N LEU A 720 10.60 -29.54 -27.46
CA LEU A 720 9.62 -30.61 -27.68
C LEU A 720 10.23 -31.99 -27.44
N VAL A 721 11.41 -32.26 -28.00
CA VAL A 721 12.13 -33.53 -27.79
C VAL A 721 12.52 -33.69 -26.32
N ALA A 722 13.11 -32.66 -25.69
CA ALA A 722 13.51 -32.70 -24.28
C ALA A 722 12.33 -32.98 -23.34
N GLY A 723 11.26 -32.20 -23.48
CA GLY A 723 10.05 -32.31 -22.66
C GLY A 723 9.33 -33.63 -22.88
N THR A 724 9.22 -34.10 -24.12
CA THR A 724 8.54 -35.38 -24.43
C THR A 724 9.32 -36.58 -23.92
N LEU A 725 10.65 -36.61 -24.10
CA LEU A 725 11.50 -37.69 -23.59
C LEU A 725 11.47 -37.76 -22.07
N ALA A 726 11.61 -36.61 -21.40
CA ALA A 726 11.56 -36.54 -19.94
C ALA A 726 10.16 -36.88 -19.40
N LEU A 727 9.09 -36.40 -20.05
CA LEU A 727 7.72 -36.71 -19.67
C LEU A 727 7.42 -38.20 -19.87
N TRP A 728 7.81 -38.79 -21.00
CA TRP A 728 7.66 -40.22 -21.26
C TRP A 728 8.38 -41.04 -20.20
N GLN A 729 9.63 -40.70 -19.88
CA GLN A 729 10.37 -41.39 -18.84
C GLN A 729 9.79 -41.17 -17.44
N THR A 730 9.16 -40.02 -17.18
CA THR A 730 8.49 -39.78 -15.89
C THR A 730 7.22 -40.60 -15.79
N LEU A 731 6.41 -40.65 -16.86
CA LEU A 731 5.11 -41.33 -16.91
C LEU A 731 5.20 -42.85 -17.06
N ALA A 732 6.24 -43.39 -17.70
CA ALA A 732 6.41 -44.83 -17.88
C ALA A 732 6.64 -45.61 -16.56
N TYR A 733 6.75 -44.91 -15.43
CA TYR A 733 7.00 -45.48 -14.11
C TYR A 733 6.03 -44.99 -13.02
N TRP A 734 4.94 -44.32 -13.42
CA TRP A 734 3.69 -44.25 -12.67
C TRP A 734 2.79 -45.40 -13.12
#